data_AF-A0A183IG60-F1
#
_entry.id   AF-A0A183IG60-F1
#
_cell.length_a   1.000
_cell.length_b   1.000
_cell.length_c   1.000
_cell.angle_alpha   90.00
_cell.angle_beta   90.00
_cell.angle_gamma   90.00
#
_symmetry.space_group_name_H-M   'P 1'
#
loop_
_entity.id
_entity.type
_entity.pdbx_description
1 polymer ?
#
loop_
_entity_poly.entity_id
_entity_poly.type
_entity_poly.pdbx_seq_one_letter_code
_entity_poly.pdbx_strand_id
1 'polypeptide(L)'
;MAANAYSVNVEKYGNWWDWEIGSAKHIFRILVMLQRCLSGSMLVSYAQAFDHFVPFIDVTSRLQTGANLADILTVKLLESVVKNDSPLLDNVSNATPHLLATVTSGDGFYPDGSYIHHSYAPSSASYGSVLIYQTAHILLMLRGTRWYRNEKELIGILLSAIEPVIFKGVVLANHRGRSVARYYNADNDEGKSISQSFALLGYLASGDSAVRLKRIVKTWYIDNLTLLVDKCPTSLICRLFDDIVSDAAVKQLPESNRHFTFNSMERPVHHRERYAFSVSRSSARIVRYSSLNGENLRPWFQGDGATYLYVDREHYGSNYWPTVDSRRLAGITAAMKPANMLTISKKALSTSPWSGGAELESYGASTMFLIDDGMQLNAFKSWFMFDDEIVATGSGISDGSGYPVETIIDNRRLYGNPDLKVNGVKLRTSSFRGLLDGQAYTAILTFGDRKTIGYYVRSCRDRSIKLKVWTESRTDNWENLNTDLKTLNSVGRKTFTNAFATLALLHGTNPSSSDYFYVIFPFSDDQQLADYATSPFIELLVQTPKCHAVYHKNLKIFMASFLDVCHSPYVRSSTPAVIVLKADSSGHAKVSVGLSRYQQQTIELLFLGSYVNLTTKDSRISASHNSSGLVLVINVRSFQGESFHFQLST
;
A
#
# COMPACT_ATOMS: atom_id res chain seq x y z
N MET A 1 6.19 21.97 34.32
CA MET A 1 6.63 21.93 32.90
C MET A 1 7.44 23.16 32.54
N ALA A 2 6.87 24.38 32.52
CA ALA A 2 7.59 25.61 32.16
C ALA A 2 8.89 25.88 32.93
N ALA A 3 8.99 25.50 34.20
CA ALA A 3 10.20 25.77 35.01
C ALA A 3 11.33 24.75 34.78
N ASN A 4 11.01 23.49 34.46
CA ASN A 4 11.95 22.36 34.62
C ASN A 4 12.10 21.48 33.38
N ALA A 5 11.16 21.55 32.43
CA ALA A 5 11.11 20.58 31.33
C ALA A 5 10.94 21.26 29.98
N TYR A 6 9.93 22.11 29.78
CA TYR A 6 9.66 22.75 28.49
C TYR A 6 9.87 24.26 28.61
N SER A 7 11.12 24.69 28.47
CA SER A 7 11.58 26.06 28.72
C SER A 7 12.80 26.40 27.86
N VAL A 8 13.12 27.70 27.76
CA VAL A 8 14.31 28.20 27.05
C VAL A 8 15.65 27.77 27.66
N ASN A 9 15.63 27.26 28.90
CA ASN A 9 16.84 26.84 29.63
C ASN A 9 17.12 25.33 29.52
N VAL A 10 16.34 24.60 28.71
CA VAL A 10 16.44 23.14 28.60
C VAL A 10 16.90 22.77 27.19
N GLU A 11 17.99 22.03 27.09
CA GLU A 11 18.41 21.42 25.83
C GLU A 11 17.56 20.18 25.49
N LYS A 12 17.28 19.99 24.20
CA LYS A 12 16.55 18.82 23.71
C LYS A 12 17.33 17.54 24.02
N TYR A 13 16.65 16.54 24.55
CA TYR A 13 17.18 15.19 24.71
C TYR A 13 16.22 14.14 24.16
N GLY A 14 16.75 12.97 23.81
CA GLY A 14 15.94 11.89 23.21
C GLY A 14 15.44 12.26 21.81
N ASN A 15 14.16 12.02 21.52
CA ASN A 15 13.60 12.24 20.20
C ASN A 15 13.19 13.71 20.01
N TRP A 16 13.78 14.38 19.02
CA TRP A 16 13.50 15.79 18.66
C TRP A 16 11.99 16.06 18.46
N TRP A 17 11.26 15.08 17.90
CA TRP A 17 9.84 15.19 17.62
C TRP A 17 9.02 15.50 18.87
N ASP A 18 9.42 14.99 20.03
CA ASP A 18 8.68 15.24 21.29
C ASP A 18 8.74 16.70 21.72
N TRP A 19 9.83 17.39 21.38
CA TRP A 19 10.09 18.78 21.73
C TRP A 19 9.44 19.75 20.76
N GLU A 20 9.60 19.48 19.48
CA GLU A 20 9.19 20.39 18.41
C GLU A 20 7.74 20.18 17.97
N ILE A 21 7.18 18.99 18.22
CA ILE A 21 5.85 18.62 17.73
C ILE A 21 4.99 18.04 18.86
N GLY A 22 5.38 16.89 19.43
CA GLY A 22 4.54 16.09 20.31
C GLY A 22 4.02 16.87 21.51
N SER A 23 4.93 17.37 22.35
CA SER A 23 4.58 18.16 23.55
C SER A 23 3.94 19.49 23.16
N ALA A 24 4.50 20.16 22.15
CA ALA A 24 4.06 21.47 21.70
C ALA A 24 2.58 21.47 21.25
N LYS A 25 2.16 20.46 20.47
CA LYS A 25 0.75 20.30 20.06
C LYS A 25 -0.21 20.25 21.24
N HIS A 26 0.14 19.52 22.30
CA HIS A 26 -0.70 19.44 23.49
C HIS A 26 -0.68 20.73 24.29
N ILE A 27 0.50 21.31 24.50
CA ILE A 27 0.66 22.58 25.23
C ILE A 27 -0.19 23.67 24.57
N PHE A 28 -0.01 23.96 23.28
CA PHE A 28 -0.71 25.07 22.64
C PHE A 28 -2.22 24.86 22.52
N ARG A 29 -2.70 23.61 22.39
CA ARG A 29 -4.14 23.32 22.48
C ARG A 29 -4.69 23.73 23.86
N ILE A 30 -3.98 23.38 24.94
CA ILE A 30 -4.35 23.77 26.31
C ILE A 30 -4.31 25.29 26.47
N LEU A 31 -3.25 25.96 25.98
CA LEU A 31 -3.11 27.41 26.09
C LEU A 31 -4.25 28.16 25.40
N VAL A 32 -4.65 27.73 24.20
CA VAL A 32 -5.79 28.34 23.49
C VAL A 32 -7.11 28.07 24.23
N MET A 33 -7.35 26.83 24.67
CA MET A 33 -8.59 26.48 25.38
C MET A 33 -8.75 27.21 26.72
N LEU A 34 -7.66 27.41 27.44
CA LEU A 34 -7.65 28.00 28.79
C LEU A 34 -7.13 29.44 28.82
N GLN A 35 -6.99 30.10 27.66
CA GLN A 35 -6.30 31.39 27.54
C GLN A 35 -6.81 32.45 28.53
N ARG A 36 -8.12 32.48 28.77
CA ARG A 36 -8.77 33.43 29.69
C ARG A 36 -8.56 33.11 31.18
N CYS A 37 -8.12 31.90 31.49
CA CYS A 37 -7.90 31.41 32.85
C CYS A 37 -6.41 31.36 33.23
N LEU A 38 -5.51 31.55 32.27
CA LEU A 38 -4.06 31.49 32.47
C LEU A 38 -3.47 32.89 32.62
N SER A 39 -2.40 33.02 33.41
CA SER A 39 -1.67 34.30 33.52
C SER A 39 -0.96 34.62 32.21
N GLY A 40 -0.85 35.91 31.88
CA GLY A 40 -0.08 36.36 30.71
C GLY A 40 1.38 35.89 30.73
N SER A 41 1.99 35.81 31.93
CA SER A 41 3.34 35.28 32.10
C SER A 41 3.47 33.81 31.69
N MET A 42 2.48 32.97 31.99
CA MET A 42 2.51 31.56 31.56
C MET A 42 2.40 31.43 30.04
N LEU A 43 1.53 32.21 29.40
CA LEU A 43 1.38 32.22 27.95
C LEU A 43 2.70 32.61 27.26
N VAL A 44 3.34 33.69 27.75
CA VAL A 44 4.63 34.17 27.24
C VAL A 44 5.74 33.12 27.42
N SER A 45 5.86 32.50 28.60
CA SER A 45 6.92 31.51 28.86
C SER A 45 6.83 30.29 27.93
N TYR A 46 5.63 29.76 27.68
CA TYR A 46 5.48 28.63 26.77
C TYR A 46 5.68 29.01 25.29
N ALA A 47 5.24 30.21 24.88
CA ALA A 47 5.53 30.73 23.55
C ALA A 47 7.05 30.88 23.34
N GLN A 48 7.76 31.50 24.29
CA GLN A 48 9.22 31.64 24.24
C GLN A 48 9.94 30.28 24.22
N ALA A 49 9.46 29.31 25.00
CA ALA A 49 10.02 27.95 24.98
C ALA A 49 9.86 27.30 23.59
N PHE A 50 8.70 27.47 22.95
CA PHE A 50 8.50 26.92 21.61
C PHE A 50 9.29 27.67 20.53
N ASP A 51 9.36 28.99 20.59
CA ASP A 51 10.25 29.79 19.72
C ASP A 51 11.73 29.38 19.89
N HIS A 52 12.16 28.96 21.09
CA HIS A 52 13.50 28.41 21.30
C HIS A 52 13.70 27.06 20.57
N PHE A 53 12.71 26.17 20.61
CA PHE A 53 12.82 24.85 19.95
C PHE A 53 12.55 24.89 18.44
N VAL A 54 11.66 25.77 17.99
CA VAL A 54 11.21 25.96 16.60
C VAL A 54 11.10 27.46 16.32
N PRO A 55 12.23 28.15 16.04
CA PRO A 55 12.25 29.61 15.90
C PRO A 55 11.55 30.12 14.64
N PHE A 56 11.51 29.32 13.58
CA PHE A 56 10.87 29.69 12.31
C PHE A 56 10.35 28.45 11.58
N ILE A 57 9.45 28.73 10.63
CA ILE A 57 8.98 27.74 9.65
C ILE A 57 10.05 27.65 8.56
N ASP A 58 10.63 26.47 8.37
CA ASP A 58 11.67 26.23 7.37
C ASP A 58 11.24 25.14 6.40
N VAL A 59 10.58 25.54 5.32
CA VAL A 59 10.14 24.62 4.25
C VAL A 59 11.29 24.01 3.46
N THR A 60 12.54 24.42 3.70
CA THR A 60 13.74 23.82 3.09
C THR A 60 14.40 22.77 3.98
N SER A 61 14.01 22.72 5.26
CA SER A 61 14.56 21.76 6.23
C SER A 61 14.07 20.35 5.95
N ARG A 62 14.99 19.38 5.95
CA ARG A 62 14.68 17.95 5.90
C ARG A 62 13.85 17.43 7.09
N LEU A 63 13.77 18.19 8.18
CA LEU A 63 12.98 17.82 9.36
C LEU A 63 11.56 18.39 9.28
N GLN A 64 11.35 19.48 8.55
CA GLN A 64 10.06 20.14 8.36
C GLN A 64 9.51 19.89 6.96
N THR A 65 9.32 18.61 6.62
CA THR A 65 8.64 18.16 5.39
C THR A 65 7.41 17.34 5.74
N GLY A 66 6.46 17.24 4.80
CA GLY A 66 5.32 16.33 4.89
C GLY A 66 4.55 16.45 6.22
N ALA A 67 4.33 15.32 6.88
CA ALA A 67 3.60 15.25 8.15
C ALA A 67 4.22 16.11 9.27
N ASN A 68 5.56 16.19 9.34
CA ASN A 68 6.24 17.00 10.34
C ASN A 68 5.99 18.49 10.10
N LEU A 69 6.04 18.95 8.83
CA LEU A 69 5.69 20.32 8.49
C LEU A 69 4.23 20.62 8.85
N ALA A 70 3.31 19.71 8.52
CA ALA A 70 1.89 19.90 8.82
C ALA A 70 1.62 20.05 10.32
N ASP A 71 2.31 19.24 11.13
CA ASP A 71 2.28 19.33 12.58
C ASP A 71 2.87 20.65 13.10
N ILE A 72 4.05 21.05 12.60
CA ILE A 72 4.70 22.32 12.98
C ILE A 72 3.82 23.52 12.61
N LEU A 73 3.25 23.54 11.41
CA LEU A 73 2.32 24.60 10.98
C LEU A 73 1.07 24.65 11.87
N THR A 74 0.57 23.50 12.32
CA THR A 74 -0.53 23.45 13.28
C THR A 74 -0.14 24.10 14.61
N VAL A 75 1.05 23.80 15.15
CA VAL A 75 1.51 24.43 16.40
C VAL A 75 1.78 25.92 16.21
N LYS A 76 2.44 26.33 15.13
CA LYS A 76 2.72 27.74 14.80
C LYS A 76 1.44 28.55 14.60
N LEU A 77 0.39 27.94 14.05
CA LEU A 77 -0.95 28.55 14.00
C LEU A 77 -1.49 28.79 15.42
N LEU A 78 -1.49 27.79 16.29
CA LEU A 78 -2.00 27.97 17.66
C LEU A 78 -1.16 28.98 18.45
N GLU A 79 0.15 28.96 18.26
CA GLU A 79 1.07 29.95 18.84
C GLU A 79 0.73 31.38 18.42
N SER A 80 0.49 31.59 17.12
CA SER A 80 0.12 32.92 16.62
C SER A 80 -1.17 33.46 17.25
N VAL A 81 -2.12 32.58 17.56
CA VAL A 81 -3.36 32.95 18.29
C VAL A 81 -3.04 33.31 19.74
N VAL A 82 -2.18 32.53 20.41
CA VAL A 82 -1.74 32.81 21.79
C VAL A 82 -0.99 34.15 21.88
N LYS A 83 -0.15 34.46 20.89
CA LYS A 83 0.66 35.69 20.80
C LYS A 83 -0.08 36.89 20.20
N ASN A 84 -1.26 36.67 19.60
CA ASN A 84 -1.94 37.65 18.74
C ASN A 84 -1.02 38.18 17.60
N ASP A 85 -0.30 37.27 16.95
CA ASP A 85 0.78 37.55 15.99
C ASP A 85 0.31 37.32 14.54
N SER A 86 -0.18 38.39 13.91
CA SER A 86 -0.64 38.34 12.50
C SER A 86 0.48 38.04 11.49
N PRO A 87 1.70 38.60 11.59
CA PRO A 87 2.83 38.20 10.75
C PRO A 87 3.15 36.70 10.81
N LEU A 88 3.08 36.07 12.00
CA LEU A 88 3.26 34.63 12.12
C LEU A 88 2.14 33.84 11.41
N LEU A 89 0.88 34.32 11.47
CA LEU A 89 -0.22 33.74 10.68
C LEU A 89 -0.02 33.91 9.17
N ASP A 90 0.52 35.05 8.73
CA ASP A 90 0.88 35.26 7.32
C ASP A 90 1.90 34.18 6.88
N ASN A 91 2.92 33.90 7.70
CA ASN A 91 3.90 32.85 7.43
C ASN A 91 3.28 31.44 7.37
N VAL A 92 2.39 31.09 8.31
CA VAL A 92 1.66 29.81 8.30
C VAL A 92 0.83 29.66 7.03
N SER A 93 0.07 30.70 6.67
CA SER A 93 -0.79 30.69 5.47
C SER A 93 0.02 30.59 4.18
N ASN A 94 1.21 31.20 4.13
CA ASN A 94 2.13 31.13 2.99
C ASN A 94 2.85 29.78 2.90
N ALA A 95 3.09 29.10 4.03
CA ALA A 95 3.72 27.78 4.06
C ALA A 95 2.75 26.64 3.73
N THR A 96 1.44 26.83 3.94
CA THR A 96 0.42 25.77 3.76
C THR A 96 0.45 25.09 2.38
N PRO A 97 0.60 25.79 1.24
CA PRO A 97 0.70 25.15 -0.08
C PRO A 97 1.87 24.15 -0.22
N HIS A 98 2.95 24.33 0.53
CA HIS A 98 4.10 23.40 0.50
C HIS A 98 3.76 22.01 1.05
N LEU A 99 2.67 21.86 1.82
CA LEU A 99 2.21 20.55 2.31
C LEU A 99 1.66 19.66 1.19
N LEU A 100 1.21 20.27 0.09
CA LEU A 100 0.44 19.62 -0.96
C LEU A 100 1.24 19.49 -2.27
N ALA A 101 2.39 20.17 -2.36
CA ALA A 101 3.24 20.15 -3.54
C ALA A 101 3.66 18.73 -3.91
N THR A 102 3.48 18.38 -5.19
CA THR A 102 3.97 17.12 -5.73
C THR A 102 5.49 17.13 -5.87
N VAL A 103 6.14 16.03 -5.52
CA VAL A 103 7.58 15.83 -5.60
C VAL A 103 7.92 14.74 -6.61
N THR A 104 9.19 14.71 -7.03
CA THR A 104 9.76 13.68 -7.92
C THR A 104 10.80 12.81 -7.21
N SER A 105 11.17 13.17 -5.97
CA SER A 105 12.08 12.43 -5.11
C SER A 105 11.86 12.85 -3.65
N GLY A 106 12.14 11.95 -2.70
CA GLY A 106 12.06 12.26 -1.27
C GLY A 106 10.64 12.26 -0.70
N ASP A 107 10.41 13.12 0.29
CA ASP A 107 9.16 13.15 1.04
C ASP A 107 8.08 13.95 0.32
N GLY A 108 6.88 13.40 0.21
CA GLY A 108 5.72 14.10 -0.37
C GLY A 108 4.82 13.22 -1.22
N PHE A 109 3.83 13.87 -1.84
CA PHE A 109 2.95 13.25 -2.82
C PHE A 109 3.63 13.23 -4.20
N TYR A 110 3.39 12.17 -4.96
CA TYR A 110 3.90 12.01 -6.32
C TYR A 110 2.74 12.13 -7.32
N PRO A 111 3.04 12.43 -8.61
CA PRO A 111 2.01 12.52 -9.66
C PRO A 111 1.13 11.28 -9.78
N ASP A 112 1.70 10.08 -9.59
CA ASP A 112 0.97 8.80 -9.62
C ASP A 112 0.10 8.53 -8.37
N GLY A 113 0.00 9.50 -7.45
CA GLY A 113 -0.72 9.40 -6.18
C GLY A 113 0.05 8.67 -5.06
N SER A 114 1.31 8.29 -5.29
CA SER A 114 2.15 7.73 -4.23
C SER A 114 2.43 8.77 -3.14
N TYR A 115 2.62 8.31 -1.90
CA TYR A 115 3.14 9.15 -0.82
C TYR A 115 4.32 8.46 -0.13
N ILE A 116 5.45 9.15 -0.11
CA ILE A 116 6.69 8.70 0.51
C ILE A 116 7.01 9.60 1.70
N HIS A 117 7.49 8.98 2.76
CA HIS A 117 8.03 9.69 3.91
C HIS A 117 9.35 9.03 4.37
N HIS A 118 10.14 9.74 5.18
CA HIS A 118 11.49 9.30 5.58
C HIS A 118 12.35 8.91 4.36
N SER A 119 12.25 9.71 3.31
CA SER A 119 12.92 9.65 2.01
C SER A 119 12.59 8.44 1.14
N TYR A 120 12.15 7.31 1.71
CA TYR A 120 12.03 6.04 0.99
C TYR A 120 10.86 5.14 1.44
N ALA A 121 10.12 5.51 2.50
CA ALA A 121 9.11 4.64 3.10
C ALA A 121 7.70 4.95 2.55
N PRO A 122 7.01 3.97 1.93
CA PRO A 122 5.62 4.10 1.52
C PRO A 122 4.71 4.33 2.73
N SER A 123 4.02 5.46 2.76
CA SER A 123 3.40 5.96 4.00
C SER A 123 2.04 6.65 3.80
N SER A 124 1.33 6.39 2.69
CA SER A 124 0.07 7.06 2.36
C SER A 124 -0.94 7.06 3.52
N ALA A 125 -1.06 5.94 4.23
CA ALA A 125 -2.00 5.80 5.35
C ALA A 125 -1.28 5.67 6.71
N SER A 126 -0.25 6.49 6.89
CA SER A 126 0.37 6.75 8.19
C SER A 126 0.82 8.20 8.28
N TYR A 127 1.92 8.57 7.64
CA TYR A 127 2.35 9.96 7.58
C TYR A 127 1.48 10.79 6.63
N GLY A 128 1.03 10.20 5.51
CA GLY A 128 0.11 10.88 4.58
C GLY A 128 -1.24 11.20 5.23
N SER A 129 -1.77 10.28 6.06
CA SER A 129 -3.01 10.52 6.81
C SER A 129 -2.86 11.62 7.86
N VAL A 130 -1.73 11.67 8.59
CA VAL A 130 -1.43 12.77 9.52
C VAL A 130 -1.35 14.11 8.80
N LEU A 131 -0.63 14.17 7.67
CA LEU A 131 -0.50 15.40 6.87
C LEU A 131 -1.89 15.92 6.49
N ILE A 132 -2.72 15.07 5.89
CA ILE A 132 -4.04 15.46 5.41
C ILE A 132 -4.97 15.86 6.55
N TYR A 133 -4.92 15.13 7.66
CA TYR A 133 -5.67 15.49 8.85
C TYR A 133 -5.29 16.88 9.36
N GLN A 134 -3.99 17.17 9.51
CA GLN A 134 -3.55 18.50 9.99
C GLN A 134 -3.90 19.60 8.98
N THR A 135 -3.68 19.39 7.68
CA THR A 135 -4.02 20.39 6.67
C THR A 135 -5.51 20.71 6.69
N ALA A 136 -6.39 19.70 6.78
CA ALA A 136 -7.83 19.92 6.87
C ALA A 136 -8.22 20.74 8.12
N HIS A 137 -7.55 20.51 9.26
CA HIS A 137 -7.79 21.27 10.49
C HIS A 137 -7.24 22.70 10.42
N ILE A 138 -6.10 22.92 9.79
CA ILE A 138 -5.58 24.27 9.50
C ILE A 138 -6.60 25.04 8.65
N LEU A 139 -7.10 24.44 7.57
CA LEU A 139 -8.11 25.07 6.72
C LEU A 139 -9.40 25.40 7.50
N LEU A 140 -9.86 24.47 8.34
CA LEU A 140 -11.02 24.71 9.20
C LEU A 140 -10.81 25.90 10.13
N MET A 141 -9.67 25.97 10.83
CA MET A 141 -9.37 27.05 11.79
C MET A 141 -9.23 28.41 11.11
N LEU A 142 -8.75 28.44 9.86
CA LEU A 142 -8.57 29.68 9.10
C LEU A 142 -9.82 30.09 8.30
N ARG A 143 -10.87 29.27 8.24
CA ARG A 143 -12.07 29.52 7.42
C ARG A 143 -12.71 30.86 7.78
N GLY A 144 -13.00 31.67 6.75
CA GLY A 144 -13.61 32.99 6.91
C GLY A 144 -12.62 34.12 7.30
N THR A 145 -11.34 33.80 7.46
CA THR A 145 -10.28 34.80 7.67
C THR A 145 -9.52 35.08 6.36
N ARG A 146 -8.74 36.17 6.34
CA ARG A 146 -7.86 36.50 5.19
C ARG A 146 -6.76 35.47 4.92
N TRP A 147 -6.47 34.60 5.90
CA TRP A 147 -5.44 33.56 5.82
C TRP A 147 -5.93 32.24 5.24
N TYR A 148 -7.25 32.11 5.00
CA TYR A 148 -7.83 30.90 4.43
C TYR A 148 -7.27 30.62 3.03
N ARG A 149 -6.87 29.36 2.80
CA ARG A 149 -6.58 28.81 1.47
C ARG A 149 -7.72 27.87 1.08
N ASN A 150 -8.04 27.78 -0.21
CA ASN A 150 -9.11 26.86 -0.64
C ASN A 150 -8.66 25.39 -0.51
N GLU A 151 -9.64 24.50 -0.41
CA GLU A 151 -9.47 23.08 -0.12
C GLU A 151 -9.30 22.18 -1.37
N LYS A 152 -9.37 22.74 -2.59
CA LYS A 152 -9.48 21.95 -3.84
C LYS A 152 -8.30 21.02 -4.08
N GLU A 153 -7.08 21.51 -3.85
CA GLU A 153 -5.86 20.72 -4.04
C GLU A 153 -5.79 19.55 -3.05
N LEU A 154 -6.12 19.81 -1.79
CA LEU A 154 -6.17 18.77 -0.75
C LEU A 154 -7.24 17.71 -1.07
N ILE A 155 -8.40 18.12 -1.60
CA ILE A 155 -9.42 17.18 -2.07
C ILE A 155 -8.89 16.32 -3.22
N GLY A 156 -8.18 16.92 -4.19
CA GLY A 156 -7.54 16.19 -5.27
C GLY A 156 -6.60 15.10 -4.77
N ILE A 157 -5.68 15.44 -3.87
CA ILE A 157 -4.75 14.50 -3.22
C ILE A 157 -5.49 13.40 -2.46
N LEU A 158 -6.52 13.77 -1.71
CA LEU A 158 -7.28 12.82 -0.92
C LEU A 158 -8.01 11.79 -1.81
N LEU A 159 -8.49 12.20 -2.99
CA LEU A 159 -9.11 11.29 -3.96
C LEU A 159 -8.09 10.46 -4.75
N SER A 160 -6.90 11.00 -5.07
CA SER A 160 -5.89 10.31 -5.89
C SER A 160 -4.90 9.44 -5.10
N ALA A 161 -4.57 9.83 -3.87
CA ALA A 161 -3.52 9.20 -3.06
C ALA A 161 -4.04 8.43 -1.84
N ILE A 162 -5.21 8.80 -1.30
CA ILE A 162 -5.74 8.25 -0.05
C ILE A 162 -6.98 7.39 -0.22
N GLU A 163 -7.99 7.84 -0.97
CA GLU A 163 -9.16 7.01 -1.30
C GLU A 163 -8.75 5.62 -1.81
N PRO A 164 -7.74 5.49 -2.71
CA PRO A 164 -7.34 4.19 -3.23
C PRO A 164 -6.76 3.23 -2.20
N VAL A 165 -6.22 3.71 -1.08
CA VAL A 165 -5.59 2.85 -0.06
C VAL A 165 -6.56 2.44 1.04
N ILE A 166 -7.87 2.62 0.81
CA ILE A 166 -8.95 2.27 1.72
C ILE A 166 -9.88 1.26 1.05
N PHE A 167 -10.13 0.16 1.74
CA PHE A 167 -11.11 -0.85 1.35
C PHE A 167 -12.20 -0.92 2.42
N LYS A 168 -13.45 -0.61 2.07
CA LYS A 168 -14.60 -0.66 3.00
C LYS A 168 -14.32 0.02 4.36
N GLY A 169 -13.70 1.20 4.32
CA GLY A 169 -13.36 1.97 5.52
C GLY A 169 -12.20 1.44 6.37
N VAL A 170 -11.50 0.37 5.97
CA VAL A 170 -10.22 -0.03 6.56
C VAL A 170 -9.06 0.31 5.64
N VAL A 171 -7.93 0.67 6.23
CA VAL A 171 -6.71 0.99 5.47
C VAL A 171 -6.00 -0.28 5.04
N LEU A 172 -5.47 -0.30 3.82
CA LEU A 172 -4.56 -1.33 3.37
C LEU A 172 -3.26 -1.29 4.18
N ALA A 173 -3.03 -2.33 4.98
CA ALA A 173 -1.98 -2.40 5.99
C ALA A 173 -0.56 -2.16 5.44
N ASN A 174 -0.31 -2.48 4.17
CA ASN A 174 0.97 -2.25 3.53
C ASN A 174 1.28 -0.80 3.13
N HIS A 175 0.34 0.13 3.38
CA HIS A 175 0.52 1.59 3.27
C HIS A 175 0.73 2.28 4.63
N ARG A 176 0.83 1.50 5.71
CA ARG A 176 0.93 2.01 7.10
C ARG A 176 2.36 2.08 7.64
N GLY A 177 3.34 1.61 6.86
CA GLY A 177 4.74 1.53 7.28
C GLY A 177 4.88 0.78 8.61
N ARG A 178 5.71 1.31 9.52
CA ARG A 178 5.91 0.70 10.84
C ARG A 178 4.68 0.74 11.75
N SER A 179 3.65 1.50 11.39
CA SER A 179 2.42 1.65 12.20
C SER A 179 1.61 0.36 12.30
N VAL A 180 1.91 -0.64 11.45
CA VAL A 180 1.35 -2.01 11.59
C VAL A 180 1.69 -2.63 12.95
N ALA A 181 2.73 -2.16 13.64
CA ALA A 181 3.13 -2.61 14.97
C ALA A 181 2.48 -1.85 16.13
N ARG A 182 1.44 -1.02 15.90
CA ARG A 182 0.77 -0.23 16.93
C ARG A 182 -0.57 -0.84 17.32
N TYR A 183 -0.66 -1.47 18.49
CA TYR A 183 -1.91 -2.09 18.95
C TYR A 183 -3.09 -1.10 19.12
N TYR A 184 -2.79 0.16 19.43
CA TYR A 184 -3.78 1.23 19.66
C TYR A 184 -4.20 1.96 18.39
N ASN A 185 -3.60 1.60 17.26
CA ASN A 185 -3.90 2.15 15.95
C ASN A 185 -3.92 1.00 14.95
N ALA A 186 -4.98 0.20 14.97
CA ALA A 186 -5.18 -0.84 13.97
C ALA A 186 -5.60 -0.23 12.60
N ASP A 187 -5.72 -1.06 11.58
CA ASP A 187 -6.11 -0.66 10.22
C ASP A 187 -7.50 0.00 10.17
N ASN A 188 -8.42 -0.48 10.99
CA ASN A 188 -9.75 0.12 11.18
C ASN A 188 -9.70 1.48 11.91
N ASP A 189 -8.86 1.64 12.94
CA ASP A 189 -8.70 2.92 13.66
C ASP A 189 -8.11 3.99 12.74
N GLU A 190 -7.13 3.63 11.91
CA GLU A 190 -6.55 4.53 10.90
C GLU A 190 -7.59 4.91 9.82
N GLY A 191 -8.35 3.94 9.33
CA GLY A 191 -9.43 4.19 8.36
C GLY A 191 -10.51 5.14 8.90
N LYS A 192 -10.84 5.01 10.19
CA LYS A 192 -11.70 5.97 10.90
C LYS A 192 -11.10 7.37 10.88
N SER A 193 -9.85 7.51 11.31
CA SER A 193 -9.14 8.81 11.34
C SER A 193 -9.14 9.49 9.97
N ILE A 194 -8.81 8.77 8.91
CA ILE A 194 -8.80 9.32 7.54
C ILE A 194 -10.19 9.79 7.13
N SER A 195 -11.22 9.02 7.46
CA SER A 195 -12.58 9.40 7.10
C SER A 195 -13.08 10.66 7.80
N GLN A 196 -12.55 10.98 8.98
CA GLN A 196 -12.83 12.26 9.63
C GLN A 196 -12.36 13.41 8.73
N SER A 197 -11.21 13.25 8.07
CA SER A 197 -10.70 14.22 7.09
C SER A 197 -11.62 14.32 5.86
N PHE A 198 -12.16 13.20 5.35
CA PHE A 198 -13.15 13.23 4.26
C PHE A 198 -14.44 13.95 4.67
N ALA A 199 -14.98 13.67 5.86
CA ALA A 199 -16.18 14.31 6.37
C ALA A 199 -15.97 15.81 6.57
N LEU A 200 -14.83 16.19 7.17
CA LEU A 200 -14.46 17.58 7.38
C LEU A 200 -14.29 18.34 6.05
N LEU A 201 -13.61 17.76 5.07
CA LEU A 201 -13.46 18.39 3.76
C LEU A 201 -14.79 18.44 3.00
N GLY A 202 -15.67 17.46 3.16
CA GLY A 202 -17.03 17.51 2.63
C GLY A 202 -17.88 18.63 3.22
N TYR A 203 -17.55 19.10 4.44
CA TYR A 203 -18.16 20.27 5.09
C TYR A 203 -17.53 21.61 4.66
N LEU A 204 -16.24 21.61 4.34
CA LEU A 204 -15.53 22.79 3.82
C LEU A 204 -15.85 23.05 2.35
N ALA A 205 -15.98 21.97 1.56
CA ALA A 205 -16.22 22.01 0.13
C ALA A 205 -17.64 22.46 -0.25
N SER A 206 -17.81 22.73 -1.55
CA SER A 206 -19.11 23.00 -2.18
C SER A 206 -19.28 22.17 -3.47
N GLY A 207 -20.50 22.15 -4.01
CA GLY A 207 -20.82 21.48 -5.28
C GLY A 207 -20.51 19.98 -5.30
N ASP A 208 -20.06 19.49 -6.45
CA ASP A 208 -19.83 18.06 -6.70
C ASP A 208 -18.77 17.44 -5.79
N SER A 209 -17.73 18.20 -5.41
CA SER A 209 -16.70 17.73 -4.48
C SER A 209 -17.29 17.43 -3.10
N ALA A 210 -18.13 18.32 -2.57
CA ALA A 210 -18.81 18.10 -1.30
C ALA A 210 -19.70 16.85 -1.35
N VAL A 211 -20.48 16.71 -2.44
CA VAL A 211 -21.33 15.53 -2.66
C VAL A 211 -20.48 14.27 -2.71
N ARG A 212 -19.43 14.23 -3.54
CA ARG A 212 -18.55 13.06 -3.69
C ARG A 212 -17.95 12.61 -2.36
N LEU A 213 -17.39 13.54 -1.58
CA LEU A 213 -16.75 13.23 -0.30
C LEU A 213 -17.76 12.67 0.73
N LYS A 214 -18.93 13.29 0.85
CA LYS A 214 -20.00 12.80 1.75
C LYS A 214 -20.47 11.41 1.36
N ARG A 215 -20.61 11.13 0.05
CA ARG A 215 -20.98 9.80 -0.43
C ARG A 215 -19.90 8.75 -0.15
N ILE A 216 -18.61 9.09 -0.27
CA ILE A 216 -17.49 8.20 0.10
C ILE A 216 -17.60 7.83 1.58
N VAL A 217 -17.71 8.84 2.45
CA VAL A 217 -17.90 8.64 3.89
C VAL A 217 -19.09 7.71 4.11
N LYS A 218 -20.28 8.04 3.61
CA LYS A 218 -21.48 7.21 3.80
C LYS A 218 -21.28 5.75 3.35
N THR A 219 -20.55 5.52 2.26
CA THR A 219 -20.24 4.18 1.75
C THR A 219 -19.37 3.39 2.73
N TRP A 220 -18.35 4.01 3.31
CA TRP A 220 -17.48 3.34 4.29
C TRP A 220 -18.15 3.07 5.64
N TYR A 221 -19.28 3.70 5.94
CA TYR A 221 -19.86 3.71 7.29
C TYR A 221 -21.23 3.05 7.48
N ILE A 222 -22.05 2.92 6.44
CA ILE A 222 -23.37 2.29 6.60
C ILE A 222 -23.24 0.83 7.08
N ASP A 223 -22.21 0.09 6.65
CA ASP A 223 -21.97 -1.28 7.10
C ASP A 223 -21.38 -1.37 8.53
N ASN A 224 -21.24 -0.24 9.24
CA ASN A 224 -20.43 -0.16 10.45
C ASN A 224 -20.86 0.88 11.51
N LEU A 225 -22.15 1.20 11.58
CA LEU A 225 -22.74 2.21 12.47
C LEU A 225 -22.33 2.09 13.95
N THR A 226 -22.09 0.88 14.47
CA THR A 226 -21.78 0.64 15.89
C THR A 226 -20.35 1.01 16.30
N LEU A 227 -19.37 1.01 15.38
CA LEU A 227 -17.96 1.24 15.70
C LEU A 227 -17.54 2.73 15.75
N LEU A 228 -18.47 3.66 15.49
CA LEU A 228 -18.22 5.10 15.37
C LEU A 228 -18.47 5.87 16.67
N VAL A 229 -19.51 5.51 17.44
CA VAL A 229 -19.97 6.31 18.58
C VAL A 229 -18.95 6.33 19.72
N ASP A 230 -18.17 5.26 19.89
CA ASP A 230 -17.26 5.10 21.04
C ASP A 230 -15.96 5.95 20.96
N LYS A 231 -15.62 6.57 19.81
CA LYS A 231 -14.33 7.28 19.63
C LYS A 231 -14.40 8.55 18.76
N CYS A 232 -15.48 9.33 18.82
CA CYS A 232 -15.46 10.69 18.26
C CYS A 232 -14.58 11.61 19.13
N PRO A 233 -13.50 12.20 18.59
CA PRO A 233 -12.62 13.06 19.38
C PRO A 233 -13.22 14.46 19.65
N THR A 234 -14.20 14.91 18.86
CA THR A 234 -14.89 16.21 19.05
C THR A 234 -16.37 16.14 18.69
N SER A 235 -17.16 17.05 19.26
CA SER A 235 -18.60 17.15 18.97
C SER A 235 -18.89 17.57 17.52
N LEU A 236 -17.99 18.32 16.87
CA LEU A 236 -18.15 18.70 15.46
C LEU A 236 -18.03 17.50 14.53
N ILE A 237 -16.94 16.75 14.63
CA ILE A 237 -16.72 15.59 13.76
C ILE A 237 -17.85 14.58 13.93
N CYS A 238 -18.29 14.33 15.17
CA CYS A 238 -19.43 13.45 15.44
C CYS A 238 -20.70 13.91 14.73
N ARG A 239 -21.07 15.20 14.84
CA ARG A 239 -22.21 15.76 14.12
C ARG A 239 -22.09 15.61 12.60
N LEU A 240 -20.89 15.83 12.03
CA LEU A 240 -20.70 15.67 10.58
C LEU A 240 -20.95 14.23 10.11
N PHE A 241 -20.54 13.22 10.89
CA PHE A 241 -20.85 11.84 10.57
C PHE A 241 -22.35 11.57 10.68
N ASP A 242 -22.98 11.98 11.78
CA ASP A 242 -24.42 11.79 11.99
C ASP A 242 -25.22 12.45 10.86
N ASP A 243 -24.88 13.69 10.48
CA ASP A 243 -25.52 14.41 9.38
C ASP A 243 -25.36 13.65 8.04
N ILE A 244 -24.16 13.20 7.70
CA ILE A 244 -23.91 12.47 6.44
C ILE A 244 -24.67 11.14 6.39
N VAL A 245 -24.66 10.41 7.49
CA VAL A 245 -25.24 9.07 7.57
C VAL A 245 -26.76 9.15 7.61
N SER A 246 -27.34 10.06 8.38
CA SER A 246 -28.79 10.26 8.49
C SER A 246 -29.42 10.94 7.26
N ASP A 247 -28.66 11.72 6.49
CA ASP A 247 -29.18 12.42 5.31
C ASP A 247 -29.51 11.46 4.16
N ALA A 248 -30.80 11.19 3.94
CA ALA A 248 -31.29 10.31 2.88
C ALA A 248 -30.96 10.78 1.45
N ALA A 249 -30.61 12.06 1.24
CA ALA A 249 -30.18 12.59 -0.04
C ALA A 249 -28.74 12.16 -0.38
N VAL A 250 -27.88 11.93 0.63
CA VAL A 250 -26.56 11.35 0.42
C VAL A 250 -26.72 9.86 0.12
N LYS A 251 -26.37 9.45 -1.10
CA LYS A 251 -26.41 8.04 -1.54
C LYS A 251 -25.04 7.39 -1.44
N GLN A 252 -24.99 6.10 -1.12
CA GLN A 252 -23.75 5.33 -1.24
C GLN A 252 -23.20 5.40 -2.67
N LEU A 253 -21.89 5.21 -2.80
CA LEU A 253 -21.23 5.00 -4.07
C LEU A 253 -21.21 3.50 -4.37
N PRO A 254 -21.48 3.10 -5.61
CA PRO A 254 -21.12 1.76 -6.02
C PRO A 254 -19.60 1.61 -5.87
N GLU A 255 -19.16 0.46 -5.39
CA GLU A 255 -17.74 0.13 -5.42
C GLU A 255 -17.28 0.12 -6.88
N SER A 256 -16.09 0.66 -7.13
CA SER A 256 -15.59 0.86 -8.49
C SER A 256 -14.34 0.04 -8.75
N ASN A 257 -14.42 -0.79 -9.78
CA ASN A 257 -13.31 -1.58 -10.29
C ASN A 257 -12.22 -0.65 -10.82
N ARG A 258 -11.06 -0.63 -10.15
CA ARG A 258 -9.93 0.26 -10.45
C ARG A 258 -8.61 -0.44 -10.18
N HIS A 259 -7.56 -0.08 -10.89
CA HIS A 259 -6.19 -0.44 -10.56
C HIS A 259 -5.36 0.85 -10.47
N PHE A 260 -4.52 0.93 -9.45
CA PHE A 260 -3.57 2.01 -9.20
C PHE A 260 -2.19 1.39 -9.12
N THR A 261 -1.28 1.75 -10.02
CA THR A 261 0.08 1.17 -10.06
C THR A 261 0.97 1.63 -8.90
N PHE A 262 0.81 2.89 -8.47
CA PHE A 262 1.62 3.54 -7.43
C PHE A 262 3.10 3.15 -7.52
N ASN A 263 3.68 3.32 -8.72
CA ASN A 263 5.03 2.84 -9.01
C ASN A 263 6.10 3.62 -8.25
N SER A 264 5.85 4.89 -7.90
CA SER A 264 6.80 5.71 -7.16
C SER A 264 7.03 5.17 -5.75
N MET A 265 5.98 4.69 -5.06
CA MET A 265 6.10 4.00 -3.76
C MET A 265 6.08 2.47 -3.84
N GLU A 266 5.95 1.91 -5.04
CA GLU A 266 5.92 0.47 -5.32
C GLU A 266 4.88 -0.32 -4.51
N ARG A 267 3.66 0.21 -4.44
CA ARG A 267 2.52 -0.37 -3.70
C ARG A 267 1.25 -0.35 -4.57
N PRO A 268 1.17 -1.17 -5.64
CA PRO A 268 -0.04 -1.19 -6.47
C PRO A 268 -1.26 -1.57 -5.64
N VAL A 269 -2.42 -1.02 -5.99
CA VAL A 269 -3.70 -1.37 -5.40
C VAL A 269 -4.69 -1.73 -6.50
N HIS A 270 -5.33 -2.87 -6.34
CA HIS A 270 -6.33 -3.38 -7.26
C HIS A 270 -7.66 -3.55 -6.53
N HIS A 271 -8.64 -2.74 -6.90
CA HIS A 271 -9.99 -2.74 -6.33
C HIS A 271 -10.95 -3.48 -7.23
N ARG A 272 -11.77 -4.31 -6.60
CA ARG A 272 -12.99 -4.91 -7.13
C ARG A 272 -14.12 -4.69 -6.14
N GLU A 273 -15.34 -4.85 -6.62
CA GLU A 273 -16.56 -4.70 -5.81
C GLU A 273 -16.57 -5.56 -4.54
N ARG A 274 -15.88 -6.70 -4.53
CA ARG A 274 -15.88 -7.61 -3.39
C ARG A 274 -14.53 -7.72 -2.69
N TYR A 275 -13.43 -7.32 -3.33
CA TYR A 275 -12.10 -7.49 -2.78
C TYR A 275 -11.14 -6.37 -3.18
N ALA A 276 -10.09 -6.18 -2.38
CA ALA A 276 -8.93 -5.41 -2.77
C ALA A 276 -7.66 -6.27 -2.68
N PHE A 277 -6.74 -6.09 -3.62
CA PHE A 277 -5.46 -6.76 -3.64
C PHE A 277 -4.32 -5.75 -3.78
N SER A 278 -3.25 -5.93 -3.01
CA SER A 278 -2.07 -5.09 -3.08
C SER A 278 -0.80 -5.92 -2.90
N VAL A 279 0.33 -5.42 -3.42
CA VAL A 279 1.64 -6.05 -3.31
C VAL A 279 2.63 -5.05 -2.74
N SER A 280 3.48 -5.50 -1.83
CA SER A 280 4.63 -4.73 -1.36
C SER A 280 5.90 -5.17 -2.06
N ARG A 281 6.40 -4.28 -2.92
CA ARG A 281 7.68 -4.44 -3.61
C ARG A 281 8.75 -3.57 -2.93
N SER A 282 10.01 -3.87 -3.24
CA SER A 282 11.15 -3.05 -2.81
C SER A 282 12.19 -3.01 -3.92
N SER A 283 13.01 -1.96 -3.90
CA SER A 283 14.07 -1.72 -4.87
C SER A 283 15.14 -0.81 -4.27
N ALA A 284 16.08 -0.35 -5.11
CA ALA A 284 17.00 0.71 -4.76
C ALA A 284 16.32 2.06 -4.41
N ARG A 285 15.02 2.23 -4.72
CA ARG A 285 14.26 3.45 -4.41
C ARG A 285 13.41 3.35 -3.15
N ILE A 286 12.90 2.17 -2.85
CA ILE A 286 11.88 1.95 -1.83
C ILE A 286 12.33 0.86 -0.86
N VAL A 287 12.25 1.16 0.44
CA VAL A 287 12.68 0.24 1.49
C VAL A 287 11.78 -0.99 1.55
N ARG A 288 12.36 -2.13 1.95
CA ARG A 288 11.63 -3.35 2.31
C ARG A 288 10.62 -3.09 3.41
N TYR A 289 11.00 -2.28 4.39
CA TYR A 289 10.19 -1.95 5.55
C TYR A 289 10.69 -0.67 6.24
N SER A 290 9.88 -0.16 7.19
CA SER A 290 10.30 0.85 8.16
C SER A 290 10.33 0.22 9.55
N SER A 291 11.43 0.36 10.28
CA SER A 291 11.58 -0.01 11.70
C SER A 291 12.42 1.05 12.40
N LEU A 292 11.79 1.83 13.27
CA LEU A 292 12.37 2.99 13.92
C LEU A 292 11.75 3.14 15.31
N ASN A 293 12.47 3.75 16.25
CA ASN A 293 11.98 4.09 17.60
C ASN A 293 11.42 2.88 18.38
N GLY A 294 11.97 1.68 18.16
CA GLY A 294 11.49 0.45 18.81
C GLY A 294 10.21 -0.12 18.20
N GLU A 295 9.73 0.38 17.06
CA GLU A 295 8.52 -0.08 16.38
C GLU A 295 8.85 -0.97 15.16
N ASN A 296 7.99 -1.97 14.91
CA ASN A 296 8.03 -2.92 13.78
C ASN A 296 9.26 -3.84 13.81
N LEU A 297 9.46 -4.52 14.94
CA LEU A 297 10.64 -5.34 15.26
C LEU A 297 10.68 -6.74 14.61
N ARG A 298 9.75 -7.06 13.71
CA ARG A 298 9.79 -8.29 12.87
C ARG A 298 9.38 -8.01 11.42
N PRO A 299 10.04 -7.08 10.72
CA PRO A 299 9.52 -6.55 9.47
C PRO A 299 10.11 -7.24 8.22
N TRP A 300 10.93 -8.28 8.43
CA TRP A 300 11.99 -8.74 7.53
C TRP A 300 11.59 -8.88 6.06
N PHE A 301 10.39 -9.42 5.80
CA PHE A 301 9.92 -9.73 4.44
C PHE A 301 8.73 -8.87 3.98
N GLN A 302 8.40 -7.78 4.69
CA GLN A 302 7.23 -6.94 4.35
C GLN A 302 7.30 -6.32 2.95
N GLY A 303 8.49 -6.19 2.35
CA GLY A 303 8.70 -5.63 1.01
C GLY A 303 9.30 -6.62 0.00
N ASP A 304 9.31 -7.92 0.32
CA ASP A 304 9.88 -8.98 -0.52
C ASP A 304 8.80 -9.65 -1.39
N GLY A 305 7.86 -8.84 -1.90
CA GLY A 305 6.71 -9.30 -2.68
C GLY A 305 5.56 -9.79 -1.82
N ALA A 306 5.44 -9.29 -0.59
CA ALA A 306 4.33 -9.64 0.29
C ALA A 306 3.00 -9.17 -0.33
N THR A 307 2.01 -10.06 -0.39
CA THR A 307 0.70 -9.80 -0.97
C THR A 307 -0.35 -9.60 0.12
N TYR A 308 -1.28 -8.70 -0.14
CA TYR A 308 -2.33 -8.31 0.78
C TYR A 308 -3.68 -8.42 0.08
N LEU A 309 -4.48 -9.41 0.49
CA LEU A 309 -5.81 -9.66 -0.07
C LEU A 309 -6.86 -9.38 1.00
N TYR A 310 -7.71 -8.40 0.71
CA TYR A 310 -8.86 -8.01 1.51
C TYR A 310 -10.11 -8.56 0.83
N VAL A 311 -10.70 -9.60 1.39
CA VAL A 311 -12.08 -10.02 1.09
C VAL A 311 -13.06 -9.54 2.16
N ASP A 312 -12.52 -8.85 3.17
CA ASP A 312 -13.21 -8.26 4.30
C ASP A 312 -12.31 -7.25 5.04
N ARG A 313 -12.80 -6.81 6.20
CA ARG A 313 -12.20 -5.80 7.06
C ARG A 313 -11.46 -6.40 8.28
N GLU A 314 -11.51 -7.72 8.45
CA GLU A 314 -11.16 -8.41 9.70
C GLU A 314 -9.79 -9.09 9.66
N HIS A 315 -9.24 -9.32 8.46
CA HIS A 315 -8.07 -10.18 8.32
C HIS A 315 -6.80 -9.58 8.93
N TYR A 316 -6.44 -8.33 8.58
CA TYR A 316 -5.21 -7.67 9.00
C TYR A 316 -5.34 -6.86 10.31
N GLY A 317 -6.57 -6.75 10.83
CA GLY A 317 -6.87 -6.32 12.19
C GLY A 317 -6.81 -7.48 13.18
N SER A 318 -7.54 -7.35 14.32
CA SER A 318 -7.78 -8.46 15.25
C SER A 318 -6.52 -9.22 15.72
N ASN A 319 -5.46 -8.46 16.04
CA ASN A 319 -4.16 -8.97 16.49
C ASN A 319 -3.45 -9.88 15.48
N TYR A 320 -3.69 -9.71 14.18
CA TYR A 320 -2.96 -10.41 13.12
C TYR A 320 -1.44 -10.22 13.24
N TRP A 321 -0.97 -8.97 13.33
CA TRP A 321 0.46 -8.64 13.30
C TRP A 321 1.30 -9.32 14.37
N PRO A 322 0.93 -9.33 15.67
CA PRO A 322 1.72 -10.04 16.67
C PRO A 322 1.69 -11.57 16.45
N THR A 323 0.60 -12.12 15.90
CA THR A 323 0.39 -13.58 15.86
C THR A 323 0.79 -14.25 14.54
N VAL A 324 0.97 -13.51 13.44
CA VAL A 324 1.42 -14.09 12.16
C VAL A 324 2.89 -14.50 12.22
N ASP A 325 3.27 -15.60 11.56
CA ASP A 325 4.68 -15.90 11.30
C ASP A 325 5.24 -14.87 10.31
N SER A 326 5.94 -13.84 10.82
CA SER A 326 6.50 -12.76 10.00
C SER A 326 7.54 -13.24 8.98
N ARG A 327 8.01 -14.50 9.07
CA ARG A 327 8.89 -15.13 8.08
C ARG A 327 8.14 -15.79 6.93
N ARG A 328 6.80 -15.81 6.99
CA ARG A 328 5.92 -16.45 6.02
C ARG A 328 4.72 -15.57 5.69
N LEU A 329 4.96 -14.28 5.42
CA LEU A 329 3.91 -13.41 4.89
C LEU A 329 3.43 -13.94 3.53
N ALA A 330 2.14 -13.81 3.23
CA ALA A 330 1.61 -14.22 1.92
C ALA A 330 2.38 -13.54 0.78
N GLY A 331 2.61 -14.25 -0.33
CA GLY A 331 3.25 -13.75 -1.54
C GLY A 331 4.79 -13.78 -1.60
N ILE A 332 5.46 -13.83 -0.44
CA ILE A 332 6.93 -13.74 -0.39
C ILE A 332 7.59 -14.99 -0.99
N THR A 333 8.84 -14.83 -1.42
CA THR A 333 9.76 -15.95 -1.68
C THR A 333 10.99 -15.72 -0.79
N ALA A 334 11.29 -16.65 0.11
CA ALA A 334 12.36 -16.44 1.09
C ALA A 334 13.08 -17.74 1.46
N ALA A 335 14.36 -17.62 1.80
CA ALA A 335 15.09 -18.66 2.50
C ALA A 335 14.62 -18.71 3.96
N MET A 336 14.23 -19.89 4.43
CA MET A 336 13.63 -20.10 5.75
C MET A 336 14.68 -20.10 6.88
N LYS A 337 15.38 -18.98 7.00
CA LYS A 337 16.37 -18.72 8.05
C LYS A 337 15.69 -18.69 9.44
N PRO A 338 16.37 -19.15 10.50
CA PRO A 338 15.96 -18.93 11.88
C PRO A 338 15.80 -17.42 12.19
N ALA A 339 14.82 -17.05 13.01
CA ALA A 339 14.51 -15.65 13.29
C ALA A 339 15.69 -14.89 13.94
N ASN A 340 16.49 -15.56 14.77
CA ASN A 340 17.68 -14.98 15.40
C ASN A 340 18.83 -14.69 14.42
N MET A 341 18.74 -15.14 13.17
CA MET A 341 19.69 -14.79 12.09
C MET A 341 19.19 -13.67 11.19
N LEU A 342 17.96 -13.18 11.38
CA LEU A 342 17.39 -12.10 10.59
C LEU A 342 17.65 -10.76 11.28
N THR A 343 18.30 -9.85 10.57
CA THR A 343 18.67 -8.52 11.07
C THR A 343 17.67 -7.45 10.65
N ILE A 344 17.65 -6.34 11.38
CA ILE A 344 16.85 -5.17 11.07
C ILE A 344 17.78 -4.00 10.76
N SER A 345 17.70 -3.47 9.54
CA SER A 345 18.46 -2.30 9.11
C SER A 345 17.65 -1.01 9.35
N LYS A 346 18.33 0.06 9.76
CA LYS A 346 17.73 1.41 9.84
C LYS A 346 17.27 1.93 8.48
N LYS A 347 17.95 1.52 7.41
CA LYS A 347 17.65 1.87 6.01
C LYS A 347 17.64 0.59 5.18
N ALA A 348 16.51 -0.11 5.21
CA ALA A 348 16.33 -1.41 4.57
C ALA A 348 16.08 -1.31 3.05
N LEU A 349 16.92 -0.58 2.30
CA LEU A 349 16.85 -0.54 0.84
C LEU A 349 17.31 -1.86 0.24
N SER A 350 16.64 -2.27 -0.84
CA SER A 350 17.12 -3.37 -1.68
C SER A 350 18.17 -2.87 -2.66
N THR A 351 19.09 -3.74 -3.08
CA THR A 351 19.99 -3.46 -4.21
C THR A 351 19.33 -3.75 -5.56
N SER A 352 18.08 -4.21 -5.56
CA SER A 352 17.36 -4.52 -6.79
C SER A 352 17.20 -3.27 -7.66
N PRO A 353 17.65 -3.32 -8.93
CA PRO A 353 17.50 -2.21 -9.84
C PRO A 353 16.10 -2.12 -10.45
N TRP A 354 15.21 -3.07 -10.15
CA TRP A 354 14.01 -3.28 -10.95
C TRP A 354 12.75 -3.58 -10.14
N SER A 355 11.74 -2.77 -10.41
CA SER A 355 10.38 -2.88 -9.87
C SER A 355 9.48 -2.03 -10.75
N GLY A 356 8.38 -2.61 -11.24
CA GLY A 356 7.50 -1.95 -12.21
C GLY A 356 6.05 -2.38 -12.17
N GLY A 357 5.21 -1.65 -12.89
CA GLY A 357 3.80 -1.95 -13.04
C GLY A 357 3.15 -1.10 -14.12
N ALA A 358 2.05 -1.59 -14.68
CA ALA A 358 1.24 -0.90 -15.67
C ALA A 358 -0.25 -1.13 -15.39
N GLU A 359 -1.07 -0.14 -15.71
CA GLU A 359 -2.53 -0.22 -15.56
C GLU A 359 -3.24 0.10 -16.87
N LEU A 360 -4.34 -0.58 -17.15
CA LEU A 360 -5.21 -0.26 -18.27
C LEU A 360 -6.66 -0.46 -17.83
N GLU A 361 -7.44 0.62 -17.88
CA GLU A 361 -8.81 0.63 -17.35
C GLU A 361 -8.82 0.21 -15.86
N SER A 362 -9.41 -0.93 -15.52
CA SER A 362 -9.46 -1.46 -14.16
C SER A 362 -8.47 -2.61 -13.92
N TYR A 363 -7.64 -2.96 -14.92
CA TYR A 363 -6.72 -4.08 -14.89
C TYR A 363 -5.29 -3.60 -14.67
N GLY A 364 -4.42 -4.47 -14.16
CA GLY A 364 -3.02 -4.10 -14.03
C GLY A 364 -2.08 -5.27 -13.88
N ALA A 365 -0.81 -4.97 -14.10
CA ALA A 365 0.32 -5.87 -13.92
C ALA A 365 1.33 -5.21 -12.98
N SER A 366 1.93 -5.99 -12.10
CA SER A 366 2.97 -5.51 -11.18
C SER A 366 4.05 -6.56 -11.00
N THR A 367 5.26 -6.13 -10.71
CA THR A 367 6.41 -7.04 -10.78
C THR A 367 7.63 -6.47 -10.08
N MET A 368 8.49 -7.36 -9.57
CA MET A 368 9.76 -7.02 -8.95
C MET A 368 10.84 -8.05 -9.27
N PHE A 369 12.10 -7.61 -9.22
CA PHE A 369 13.25 -8.48 -9.15
C PHE A 369 13.65 -8.52 -7.69
N LEU A 370 13.39 -9.63 -7.03
CA LEU A 370 13.74 -9.82 -5.64
C LEU A 370 15.25 -10.06 -5.55
N ILE A 371 15.88 -9.34 -4.63
CA ILE A 371 17.20 -9.66 -4.06
C ILE A 371 16.96 -9.58 -2.55
N ASP A 372 17.26 -10.63 -1.79
CA ASP A 372 17.09 -10.62 -0.33
C ASP A 372 18.13 -9.69 0.35
N ASP A 373 17.93 -9.40 1.64
CA ASP A 373 18.83 -8.52 2.40
C ASP A 373 20.28 -9.07 2.48
N GLY A 374 20.44 -10.40 2.47
CA GLY A 374 21.73 -11.07 2.46
C GLY A 374 22.37 -11.25 1.08
N MET A 375 21.69 -10.82 0.01
CA MET A 375 22.10 -11.00 -1.39
C MET A 375 22.44 -12.45 -1.77
N GLN A 376 21.79 -13.42 -1.13
CA GLN A 376 21.92 -14.85 -1.42
C GLN A 376 20.77 -15.35 -2.29
N LEU A 377 19.56 -14.81 -2.09
CA LEU A 377 18.36 -15.20 -2.80
C LEU A 377 17.99 -14.14 -3.83
N ASN A 378 17.71 -14.58 -5.05
CA ASN A 378 17.09 -13.76 -6.08
C ASN A 378 15.94 -14.46 -6.78
N ALA A 379 14.98 -13.69 -7.28
CA ALA A 379 13.84 -14.20 -8.04
C ALA A 379 13.21 -13.09 -8.89
N PHE A 380 12.77 -13.42 -10.11
CA PHE A 380 11.88 -12.58 -10.86
C PHE A 380 10.43 -12.91 -10.48
N LYS A 381 9.62 -11.93 -10.06
CA LYS A 381 8.25 -12.14 -9.55
C LYS A 381 7.28 -11.18 -10.26
N SER A 382 6.14 -11.70 -10.74
CA SER A 382 5.08 -10.89 -11.34
C SER A 382 3.71 -11.29 -10.83
N TRP A 383 2.82 -10.30 -10.80
CA TRP A 383 1.41 -10.40 -10.47
C TRP A 383 0.60 -9.77 -11.60
N PHE A 384 -0.44 -10.45 -12.07
CA PHE A 384 -1.36 -9.97 -13.09
C PHE A 384 -2.78 -9.99 -12.53
N MET A 385 -3.44 -8.84 -12.52
CA MET A 385 -4.69 -8.61 -11.79
C MET A 385 -5.82 -8.32 -12.78
N PHE A 386 -6.72 -9.30 -12.90
CA PHE A 386 -7.86 -9.30 -13.84
C PHE A 386 -9.15 -8.87 -13.13
N ASP A 387 -10.33 -9.30 -13.58
CA ASP A 387 -11.61 -8.98 -12.94
C ASP A 387 -11.82 -9.76 -11.65
N ASP A 388 -11.81 -11.09 -11.68
CA ASP A 388 -12.13 -11.94 -10.53
C ASP A 388 -10.94 -12.77 -10.02
N GLU A 389 -9.77 -12.65 -10.67
CA GLU A 389 -8.60 -13.43 -10.30
C GLU A 389 -7.27 -12.68 -10.39
N ILE A 390 -6.31 -13.19 -9.62
CA ILE A 390 -4.95 -12.68 -9.56
C ILE A 390 -4.00 -13.82 -9.89
N VAL A 391 -3.23 -13.68 -10.97
CA VAL A 391 -2.13 -14.59 -11.29
C VAL A 391 -0.88 -14.12 -10.58
N ALA A 392 -0.17 -15.04 -9.92
CA ALA A 392 1.18 -14.81 -9.44
C ALA A 392 2.14 -15.84 -10.03
N THR A 393 3.26 -15.36 -10.55
CA THR A 393 4.29 -16.20 -11.17
C THR A 393 5.67 -15.73 -10.76
N GLY A 394 6.59 -16.69 -10.61
CA GLY A 394 7.98 -16.40 -10.33
C GLY A 394 8.91 -17.36 -11.06
N SER A 395 10.11 -16.89 -11.38
CA SER A 395 11.12 -17.67 -12.07
C SER A 395 12.53 -17.20 -11.71
N GLY A 396 13.54 -18.00 -12.09
CA GLY A 396 14.93 -17.70 -11.78
C GLY A 396 15.24 -17.80 -10.28
N ILE A 397 14.39 -18.45 -9.49
CA ILE A 397 14.52 -18.53 -8.03
C ILE A 397 15.80 -19.29 -7.72
N SER A 398 16.79 -18.58 -7.20
CA SER A 398 18.10 -19.11 -6.89
C SER A 398 18.54 -18.63 -5.52
N ASP A 399 19.10 -19.52 -4.71
CA ASP A 399 19.59 -19.18 -3.37
C ASP A 399 20.90 -19.92 -3.06
N GLY A 400 21.81 -19.23 -2.37
CA GLY A 400 23.09 -19.77 -1.90
C GLY A 400 23.20 -19.89 -0.37
N SER A 401 22.11 -19.66 0.37
CA SER A 401 22.17 -19.49 1.83
C SER A 401 22.27 -20.79 2.63
N GLY A 402 22.03 -21.95 2.01
CA GLY A 402 22.00 -23.25 2.67
C GLY A 402 20.68 -23.59 3.37
N TYR A 403 19.67 -22.71 3.31
CA TYR A 403 18.36 -22.93 3.91
C TYR A 403 17.31 -23.35 2.86
N PRO A 404 16.24 -24.06 3.28
CA PRO A 404 15.11 -24.32 2.40
C PRO A 404 14.45 -23.02 1.94
N VAL A 405 14.16 -22.91 0.65
CA VAL A 405 13.45 -21.77 0.08
C VAL A 405 11.97 -22.12 -0.09
N GLU A 406 11.11 -21.22 0.38
CA GLU A 406 9.65 -21.32 0.26
C GLU A 406 9.10 -20.10 -0.49
N THR A 407 8.10 -20.32 -1.35
CA THR A 407 7.17 -19.26 -1.77
C THR A 407 5.85 -19.46 -1.04
N ILE A 408 5.40 -18.45 -0.31
CA ILE A 408 4.15 -18.53 0.45
C ILE A 408 3.01 -18.07 -0.46
N ILE A 409 2.06 -18.96 -0.77
CA ILE A 409 0.86 -18.61 -1.54
C ILE A 409 -0.07 -17.78 -0.67
N ASP A 410 -0.35 -18.27 0.55
CA ASP A 410 -1.16 -17.57 1.53
C ASP A 410 -0.78 -17.97 2.96
N ASN A 411 -1.03 -17.08 3.91
CA ASN A 411 -0.92 -17.31 5.34
C ASN A 411 -2.10 -16.60 6.03
N ARG A 412 -3.27 -17.23 5.92
CA ARG A 412 -4.56 -16.62 6.22
C ARG A 412 -4.95 -16.85 7.67
N ARG A 413 -5.36 -15.78 8.37
CA ARG A 413 -5.97 -15.85 9.70
C ARG A 413 -7.33 -16.52 9.58
N LEU A 414 -7.59 -17.52 10.40
CA LEU A 414 -8.83 -18.27 10.44
C LEU A 414 -9.70 -17.77 11.59
N TYR A 415 -11.00 -17.63 11.32
CA TYR A 415 -12.02 -17.24 12.28
C TYR A 415 -13.41 -17.69 11.79
N GLY A 416 -14.42 -17.62 12.67
CA GLY A 416 -15.74 -18.19 12.37
C GLY A 416 -15.70 -19.72 12.34
N ASN A 417 -16.25 -20.33 11.29
CA ASN A 417 -16.20 -21.78 11.07
C ASN A 417 -15.30 -22.12 9.86
N PRO A 418 -13.97 -22.08 10.03
CA PRO A 418 -13.05 -22.22 8.91
C PRO A 418 -13.03 -23.64 8.35
N ASP A 419 -12.92 -23.75 7.03
CA ASP A 419 -12.75 -24.99 6.29
C ASP A 419 -11.64 -24.85 5.24
N LEU A 420 -10.89 -25.92 5.00
CA LEU A 420 -9.87 -25.97 3.96
C LEU A 420 -10.01 -27.27 3.19
N LYS A 421 -10.22 -27.18 1.88
CA LYS A 421 -10.21 -28.35 1.00
C LYS A 421 -9.06 -28.24 0.02
N VAL A 422 -8.45 -29.38 -0.30
CA VAL A 422 -7.46 -29.49 -1.38
C VAL A 422 -7.90 -30.61 -2.32
N ASN A 423 -7.98 -30.31 -3.62
CA ASN A 423 -8.54 -31.20 -4.64
C ASN A 423 -9.93 -31.73 -4.26
N GLY A 424 -10.79 -30.86 -3.72
CA GLY A 424 -12.13 -31.20 -3.23
C GLY A 424 -12.16 -32.00 -1.91
N VAL A 425 -11.01 -32.45 -1.39
CA VAL A 425 -10.92 -33.23 -0.14
C VAL A 425 -10.74 -32.29 1.05
N LYS A 426 -11.67 -32.36 1.99
CA LYS A 426 -11.65 -31.59 3.24
C LYS A 426 -10.49 -32.02 4.15
N LEU A 427 -9.70 -31.04 4.59
CA LEU A 427 -8.62 -31.20 5.55
C LEU A 427 -9.13 -30.83 6.96
N ARG A 428 -8.67 -31.54 7.99
CA ARG A 428 -9.06 -31.22 9.39
C ARG A 428 -8.45 -29.89 9.80
N THR A 429 -9.26 -28.87 10.10
CA THR A 429 -8.76 -27.49 10.29
C THR A 429 -8.13 -27.21 11.66
N SER A 430 -8.41 -28.00 12.71
CA SER A 430 -7.90 -27.71 14.07
C SER A 430 -6.39 -27.90 14.22
N SER A 431 -5.79 -28.85 13.51
CA SER A 431 -4.34 -28.97 13.31
C SER A 431 -4.09 -29.98 12.19
N PHE A 432 -3.64 -29.49 11.04
CA PHE A 432 -3.27 -30.32 9.90
C PHE A 432 -1.89 -29.92 9.40
N ARG A 433 -1.13 -30.89 8.88
CA ARG A 433 0.07 -30.63 8.09
C ARG A 433 0.19 -31.70 7.02
N GLY A 434 0.27 -31.29 5.76
CA GLY A 434 0.39 -32.16 4.61
C GLY A 434 1.45 -31.63 3.65
N LEU A 435 2.14 -32.56 3.00
CA LEU A 435 2.99 -32.30 1.85
C LEU A 435 2.39 -33.07 0.67
N LEU A 436 2.09 -32.35 -0.40
CA LEU A 436 1.54 -32.88 -1.63
C LEU A 436 2.61 -32.76 -2.72
N ASP A 437 2.77 -33.81 -3.51
CA ASP A 437 3.71 -33.86 -4.63
C ASP A 437 2.98 -34.28 -5.92
N GLY A 438 2.98 -33.42 -6.95
CA GLY A 438 2.10 -33.58 -8.11
C GLY A 438 2.10 -32.39 -9.06
N GLN A 439 1.38 -32.48 -10.17
CA GLN A 439 1.47 -31.52 -11.27
C GLN A 439 0.58 -30.28 -11.08
N ALA A 440 -0.57 -30.43 -10.41
CA ALA A 440 -1.49 -29.33 -10.14
C ALA A 440 -2.36 -29.62 -8.91
N TYR A 441 -2.84 -28.55 -8.29
CA TYR A 441 -3.70 -28.56 -7.12
C TYR A 441 -4.74 -27.46 -7.19
N THR A 442 -5.94 -27.76 -6.71
CA THR A 442 -6.90 -26.74 -6.27
C THR A 442 -6.94 -26.72 -4.75
N ALA A 443 -7.02 -25.54 -4.16
CA ALA A 443 -7.29 -25.38 -2.74
C ALA A 443 -8.38 -24.33 -2.56
N ILE A 444 -9.30 -24.55 -1.64
CA ILE A 444 -10.31 -23.55 -1.27
C ILE A 444 -10.32 -23.40 0.24
N LEU A 445 -10.18 -22.15 0.68
CA LEU A 445 -10.26 -21.78 2.07
C LEU A 445 -11.57 -21.04 2.31
N THR A 446 -12.37 -21.53 3.26
CA THR A 446 -13.60 -20.90 3.73
C THR A 446 -13.39 -20.39 5.16
N PHE A 447 -13.89 -19.20 5.50
CA PHE A 447 -13.80 -18.62 6.85
C PHE A 447 -14.83 -17.52 7.07
N GLY A 448 -15.00 -17.08 8.32
CA GLY A 448 -15.97 -16.05 8.69
C GLY A 448 -17.40 -16.41 8.27
N ASP A 449 -18.14 -15.44 7.76
CA ASP A 449 -19.51 -15.60 7.23
C ASP A 449 -19.49 -16.17 5.79
N ARG A 450 -18.92 -17.37 5.63
CA ARG A 450 -18.79 -18.10 4.34
C ARG A 450 -18.02 -17.36 3.25
N LYS A 451 -17.00 -16.58 3.62
CA LYS A 451 -16.06 -16.02 2.64
C LYS A 451 -15.17 -17.13 2.14
N THR A 452 -14.88 -17.13 0.84
CA THR A 452 -14.03 -18.14 0.21
C THR A 452 -12.86 -17.49 -0.52
N ILE A 453 -11.72 -18.19 -0.54
CA ILE A 453 -10.60 -17.90 -1.42
C ILE A 453 -10.17 -19.21 -2.06
N GLY A 454 -10.27 -19.29 -3.39
CA GLY A 454 -9.75 -20.39 -4.18
C GLY A 454 -8.31 -20.12 -4.63
N TYR A 455 -7.55 -21.19 -4.77
CA TYR A 455 -6.20 -21.19 -5.30
C TYR A 455 -6.09 -22.31 -6.33
N TYR A 456 -5.61 -21.97 -7.52
CA TYR A 456 -5.16 -22.95 -8.50
C TYR A 456 -3.64 -22.87 -8.60
N VAL A 457 -2.97 -23.98 -8.34
CA VAL A 457 -1.52 -24.09 -8.38
C VAL A 457 -1.18 -25.14 -9.43
N ARG A 458 -0.28 -24.85 -10.35
CA ARG A 458 0.16 -25.84 -11.34
C ARG A 458 1.60 -25.68 -11.72
N SER A 459 2.18 -26.77 -12.20
CA SER A 459 3.55 -26.76 -12.64
C SER A 459 3.71 -25.94 -13.91
N CYS A 460 4.85 -25.26 -13.97
CA CYS A 460 5.28 -24.44 -15.08
C CYS A 460 5.94 -25.26 -16.18
N ARG A 461 6.40 -26.46 -15.82
CA ARG A 461 7.12 -27.44 -16.65
C ARG A 461 6.57 -28.82 -16.29
N ASP A 462 6.99 -29.87 -17.00
CA ASP A 462 6.58 -31.25 -16.67
C ASP A 462 7.29 -31.81 -15.40
N ARG A 463 7.42 -31.00 -14.35
CA ARG A 463 8.01 -31.35 -13.05
C ARG A 463 6.95 -31.25 -11.97
N SER A 464 7.03 -32.09 -10.95
CA SER A 464 6.08 -32.01 -9.85
C SER A 464 6.34 -30.79 -8.95
N ILE A 465 5.26 -30.26 -8.37
CA ILE A 465 5.27 -29.21 -7.36
C ILE A 465 5.13 -29.86 -5.99
N LYS A 466 5.90 -29.34 -5.04
CA LYS A 466 5.77 -29.66 -3.62
C LYS A 466 4.94 -28.59 -2.91
N LEU A 467 3.65 -28.85 -2.74
CA LEU A 467 2.73 -27.97 -2.02
C LEU A 467 2.61 -28.43 -0.56
N LYS A 468 3.09 -27.61 0.35
CA LYS A 468 2.94 -27.79 1.79
C LYS A 468 1.75 -26.99 2.29
N VAL A 469 0.84 -27.65 3.01
CA VAL A 469 -0.38 -27.05 3.56
C VAL A 469 -0.47 -27.38 5.04
N TRP A 470 -0.72 -26.39 5.89
CA TRP A 470 -0.93 -26.64 7.31
C TRP A 470 -1.84 -25.62 7.98
N THR A 471 -2.41 -26.02 9.12
CA THR A 471 -3.13 -25.13 10.03
C THR A 471 -2.51 -25.19 11.42
N GLU A 472 -2.40 -24.04 12.07
CA GLU A 472 -1.85 -23.94 13.43
C GLU A 472 -2.39 -22.73 14.18
N SER A 473 -2.42 -22.81 15.51
CA SER A 473 -2.65 -21.65 16.38
C SER A 473 -1.33 -21.02 16.78
N ARG A 474 -1.24 -19.71 16.69
CA ARG A 474 -0.06 -18.92 17.04
C ARG A 474 -0.42 -17.93 18.14
N THR A 475 0.45 -17.82 19.13
CA THR A 475 0.27 -16.95 20.30
C THR A 475 1.47 -16.03 20.46
N ASP A 476 1.23 -14.73 20.58
CA ASP A 476 2.26 -13.74 20.85
C ASP A 476 1.65 -12.45 21.45
N ASN A 477 2.47 -11.43 21.71
CA ASN A 477 2.06 -10.12 22.19
C ASN A 477 2.60 -8.98 21.29
N TRP A 478 2.11 -7.76 21.53
CA TRP A 478 2.54 -6.58 20.75
C TRP A 478 3.89 -6.03 21.20
N GLU A 479 4.31 -6.25 22.44
CA GLU A 479 5.63 -5.86 22.96
C GLU A 479 6.77 -6.42 22.09
N ASN A 480 6.61 -7.63 21.59
CA ASN A 480 7.56 -8.28 20.68
C ASN A 480 7.66 -7.63 19.28
N LEU A 481 6.73 -6.72 18.95
CA LEU A 481 6.77 -5.91 17.73
C LEU A 481 7.05 -4.43 18.01
N ASN A 482 6.80 -3.97 19.24
CA ASN A 482 6.84 -2.57 19.60
C ASN A 482 7.24 -2.39 21.07
N THR A 483 8.47 -1.92 21.28
CA THR A 483 9.03 -1.63 22.61
C THR A 483 9.01 -0.14 22.96
N ASP A 484 8.29 0.69 22.20
CA ASP A 484 8.17 2.11 22.54
C ASP A 484 7.40 2.27 23.85
N LEU A 485 8.15 2.55 24.92
CA LEU A 485 7.65 2.68 26.29
C LEU A 485 6.57 3.76 26.44
N LYS A 486 6.51 4.74 25.52
CA LYS A 486 5.44 5.77 25.51
C LYS A 486 4.08 5.17 25.24
N THR A 487 4.04 4.07 24.51
CA THR A 487 2.81 3.46 24.00
C THR A 487 2.56 2.08 24.60
N LEU A 488 3.60 1.42 25.09
CA LEU A 488 3.55 0.09 25.67
C LEU A 488 2.89 0.07 27.07
N ASN A 489 1.61 -0.28 27.11
CA ASN A 489 0.83 -0.44 28.35
C ASN A 489 0.48 -1.92 28.63
N SER A 490 -0.45 -2.18 29.54
CA SER A 490 -0.91 -3.54 29.88
C SER A 490 -1.53 -4.27 28.69
N VAL A 491 -2.18 -3.56 27.76
CA VAL A 491 -2.77 -4.15 26.54
C VAL A 491 -1.66 -4.65 25.61
N GLY A 492 -0.60 -3.86 25.41
CA GLY A 492 0.54 -4.25 24.56
C GLY A 492 1.28 -5.50 25.06
N ARG A 493 1.22 -5.76 26.37
CA ARG A 493 1.84 -6.93 27.03
C ARG A 493 0.93 -8.16 27.07
N LYS A 494 -0.36 -8.00 26.79
CA LYS A 494 -1.32 -9.12 26.76
C LYS A 494 -0.95 -10.07 25.60
N THR A 495 -1.08 -11.36 25.85
CA THR A 495 -0.95 -12.37 24.79
C THR A 495 -2.26 -12.51 24.01
N PHE A 496 -2.13 -12.72 22.72
CA PHE A 496 -3.22 -12.94 21.78
C PHE A 496 -2.96 -14.22 21.01
N THR A 497 -4.02 -14.95 20.69
CA THR A 497 -3.94 -16.20 19.94
C THR A 497 -4.83 -16.10 18.70
N ASN A 498 -4.29 -16.48 17.55
CA ASN A 498 -5.04 -16.60 16.30
C ASN A 498 -4.69 -17.94 15.63
N ALA A 499 -5.67 -18.53 14.95
CA ALA A 499 -5.46 -19.67 14.08
C ALA A 499 -5.10 -19.21 12.66
N PHE A 500 -4.28 -19.99 11.94
CA PHE A 500 -3.86 -19.70 10.57
C PHE A 500 -3.92 -20.94 9.70
N ALA A 501 -4.23 -20.76 8.41
CA ALA A 501 -3.93 -21.71 7.34
C ALA A 501 -2.79 -21.16 6.48
N THR A 502 -1.80 -21.99 6.17
CA THR A 502 -0.67 -21.60 5.33
C THR A 502 -0.50 -22.57 4.19
N LEU A 503 -0.33 -22.02 2.98
CA LEU A 503 -0.05 -22.74 1.74
C LEU A 503 1.33 -22.28 1.24
N ALA A 504 2.28 -23.19 1.10
CA ALA A 504 3.65 -22.89 0.69
C ALA A 504 4.16 -23.84 -0.39
N LEU A 505 4.84 -23.28 -1.39
CA LEU A 505 5.57 -24.00 -2.41
C LEU A 505 7.01 -24.19 -1.96
N LEU A 506 7.48 -25.43 -1.96
CA LEU A 506 8.84 -25.76 -1.54
C LEU A 506 9.77 -25.81 -2.75
N HIS A 507 10.81 -24.97 -2.76
CA HIS A 507 11.83 -24.94 -3.81
C HIS A 507 13.06 -25.80 -3.46
N GLY A 508 13.10 -26.36 -2.25
CA GLY A 508 14.24 -27.11 -1.73
C GLY A 508 15.34 -26.21 -1.16
N THR A 509 16.47 -26.81 -0.81
CA THR A 509 17.67 -26.08 -0.34
C THR A 509 18.54 -25.73 -1.53
N ASN A 510 19.08 -24.52 -1.55
CA ASN A 510 19.90 -23.99 -2.64
C ASN A 510 19.29 -24.22 -4.04
N PRO A 511 18.02 -23.82 -4.28
CA PRO A 511 17.44 -23.92 -5.61
C PRO A 511 18.32 -23.22 -6.65
N SER A 512 18.30 -23.74 -7.87
CA SER A 512 18.93 -23.12 -9.03
C SER A 512 17.87 -22.96 -10.12
N SER A 513 17.46 -21.72 -10.35
CA SER A 513 16.44 -21.35 -11.34
C SER A 513 15.10 -22.09 -11.17
N SER A 514 14.62 -22.21 -9.93
CA SER A 514 13.27 -22.72 -9.64
C SER A 514 12.20 -21.69 -10.07
N ASP A 515 10.95 -22.13 -10.15
CA ASP A 515 9.81 -21.33 -10.62
C ASP A 515 8.52 -21.69 -9.85
N TYR A 516 7.50 -20.85 -10.00
CA TYR A 516 6.14 -21.13 -9.53
C TYR A 516 5.08 -20.44 -10.38
N PHE A 517 3.88 -21.00 -10.39
CA PHE A 517 2.68 -20.37 -10.96
C PHE A 517 1.47 -20.73 -10.10
N TYR A 518 0.72 -19.72 -9.68
CA TYR A 518 -0.58 -19.91 -9.05
C TYR A 518 -1.56 -18.78 -9.39
N VAL A 519 -2.84 -19.06 -9.26
CA VAL A 519 -3.94 -18.11 -9.47
C VAL A 519 -4.79 -18.08 -8.20
N ILE A 520 -5.11 -16.88 -7.73
CA ILE A 520 -5.98 -16.63 -6.58
C ILE A 520 -7.35 -16.19 -7.10
N PHE A 521 -8.40 -16.80 -6.59
CA PHE A 521 -9.79 -16.50 -6.89
C PHE A 521 -10.53 -16.08 -5.61
N PRO A 522 -10.62 -14.78 -5.31
CA PRO A 522 -11.48 -14.29 -4.24
C PRO A 522 -12.94 -14.66 -4.51
N PHE A 523 -13.65 -15.15 -3.49
CA PHE A 523 -15.07 -15.52 -3.57
C PHE A 523 -15.43 -16.60 -4.61
N SER A 524 -14.51 -17.53 -4.92
CA SER A 524 -14.84 -18.71 -5.72
C SER A 524 -15.41 -19.86 -4.89
N ASP A 525 -16.20 -20.72 -5.53
CA ASP A 525 -16.66 -21.99 -4.95
C ASP A 525 -15.90 -23.21 -5.51
N ASP A 526 -16.22 -24.39 -4.98
CA ASP A 526 -15.61 -25.66 -5.38
C ASP A 526 -15.80 -25.96 -6.88
N GLN A 527 -16.99 -25.65 -7.42
CA GLN A 527 -17.34 -25.98 -8.81
C GLN A 527 -16.60 -25.05 -9.77
N GLN A 528 -16.62 -23.74 -9.52
CA GLN A 528 -15.90 -22.75 -10.31
C GLN A 528 -14.39 -23.07 -10.39
N LEU A 529 -13.80 -23.48 -9.26
CA LEU A 529 -12.39 -23.81 -9.20
C LEU A 529 -12.08 -25.14 -9.92
N ALA A 530 -12.97 -26.14 -9.85
CA ALA A 530 -12.84 -27.39 -10.58
C ALA A 530 -13.00 -27.21 -12.10
N ASP A 531 -13.95 -26.36 -12.51
CA ASP A 531 -14.18 -26.01 -13.92
C ASP A 531 -12.95 -25.29 -14.48
N TYR A 532 -12.41 -24.32 -13.74
CA TYR A 532 -11.19 -23.62 -14.12
C TYR A 532 -9.98 -24.56 -14.22
N ALA A 533 -9.80 -25.49 -13.27
CA ALA A 533 -8.72 -26.45 -13.31
C ALA A 533 -8.78 -27.37 -14.55
N THR A 534 -10.00 -27.68 -15.01
CA THR A 534 -10.23 -28.52 -16.20
C THR A 534 -10.08 -27.74 -17.51
N SER A 535 -10.51 -26.48 -17.53
CA SER A 535 -10.45 -25.61 -18.71
C SER A 535 -9.98 -24.20 -18.34
N PRO A 536 -8.67 -23.99 -18.09
CA PRO A 536 -8.15 -22.70 -17.70
C PRO A 536 -8.36 -21.65 -18.79
N PHE A 537 -8.98 -20.51 -18.43
CA PHE A 537 -9.13 -19.37 -19.33
C PHE A 537 -7.93 -18.40 -19.31
N ILE A 538 -7.01 -18.57 -18.34
CA ILE A 538 -5.71 -17.89 -18.31
C ILE A 538 -4.64 -18.82 -18.86
N GLU A 539 -3.92 -18.32 -19.84
CA GLU A 539 -2.79 -19.01 -20.46
C GLU A 539 -1.48 -18.38 -20.01
N LEU A 540 -0.54 -19.20 -19.54
CA LEU A 540 0.84 -18.76 -19.31
C LEU A 540 1.60 -18.91 -20.63
N LEU A 541 1.87 -17.80 -21.29
CA LEU A 541 2.50 -17.78 -22.61
C LEU A 541 4.02 -17.90 -22.49
N VAL A 542 4.60 -17.20 -21.51
CA VAL A 542 6.04 -17.18 -21.29
C VAL A 542 6.30 -17.12 -19.80
N GLN A 543 7.27 -17.92 -19.36
CA GLN A 543 7.84 -17.78 -18.02
C GLN A 543 9.32 -18.12 -18.05
N THR A 544 10.14 -17.09 -18.04
CA THR A 544 11.58 -17.20 -17.98
C THR A 544 12.12 -16.24 -16.94
N PRO A 545 13.36 -16.42 -16.46
CA PRO A 545 14.02 -15.45 -15.57
C PRO A 545 14.11 -14.02 -16.12
N LYS A 546 13.78 -13.80 -17.41
CA LYS A 546 13.80 -12.49 -18.07
C LYS A 546 12.41 -11.90 -18.30
N CYS A 547 11.36 -12.70 -18.26
CA CYS A 547 10.02 -12.24 -18.61
C CYS A 547 8.92 -13.23 -18.23
N HIS A 548 7.75 -12.66 -17.93
CA HIS A 548 6.52 -13.39 -17.69
C HIS A 548 5.43 -12.81 -18.59
N ALA A 549 4.62 -13.66 -19.20
CA ALA A 549 3.50 -13.21 -20.03
C ALA A 549 2.29 -14.14 -19.86
N VAL A 550 1.11 -13.55 -19.72
CA VAL A 550 -0.16 -14.26 -19.59
C VAL A 550 -1.19 -13.70 -20.56
N TYR A 551 -2.16 -14.54 -20.93
CA TYR A 551 -3.30 -14.14 -21.73
C TYR A 551 -4.61 -14.63 -21.12
N HIS A 552 -5.55 -13.72 -20.92
CA HIS A 552 -6.89 -14.03 -20.49
C HIS A 552 -7.80 -14.15 -21.71
N LYS A 553 -8.27 -15.37 -22.01
CA LYS A 553 -9.08 -15.66 -23.21
C LYS A 553 -10.39 -14.89 -23.28
N ASN A 554 -11.16 -14.90 -22.19
CA ASN A 554 -12.49 -14.28 -22.19
C ASN A 554 -12.42 -12.75 -22.29
N LEU A 555 -11.52 -12.12 -21.52
CA LEU A 555 -11.32 -10.68 -21.55
C LEU A 555 -10.50 -10.18 -22.74
N LYS A 556 -9.83 -11.08 -23.46
CA LYS A 556 -8.85 -10.78 -24.52
C LYS A 556 -7.74 -9.83 -24.06
N ILE A 557 -7.27 -10.05 -22.83
CA ILE A 557 -6.21 -9.23 -22.22
C ILE A 557 -4.90 -10.00 -22.22
N PHE A 558 -3.89 -9.42 -22.86
CA PHE A 558 -2.50 -9.84 -22.75
C PHE A 558 -1.79 -8.97 -21.72
N MET A 559 -1.06 -9.58 -20.80
CA MET A 559 -0.17 -8.86 -19.89
C MET A 559 1.22 -9.47 -19.92
N ALA A 560 2.24 -8.62 -19.87
CA ALA A 560 3.62 -9.07 -19.80
C ALA A 560 4.50 -8.18 -18.93
N SER A 561 5.49 -8.79 -18.30
CA SER A 561 6.56 -8.14 -17.55
C SER A 561 7.88 -8.59 -18.13
N PHE A 562 8.71 -7.64 -18.57
CA PHE A 562 10.03 -7.85 -19.15
C PHE A 562 11.09 -7.25 -18.22
N LEU A 563 11.95 -8.09 -17.68
CA LEU A 563 13.12 -7.70 -16.87
C LEU A 563 14.33 -7.34 -17.76
N ASP A 564 14.40 -7.94 -18.94
CA ASP A 564 15.48 -7.85 -19.92
C ASP A 564 14.93 -8.24 -21.30
N VAL A 565 15.81 -8.26 -22.32
CA VAL A 565 15.48 -8.71 -23.68
C VAL A 565 14.77 -10.06 -23.64
N CYS A 566 13.51 -10.07 -24.06
CA CYS A 566 12.70 -11.28 -24.13
C CYS A 566 11.59 -11.17 -25.19
N HIS A 567 11.19 -12.33 -25.70
CA HIS A 567 10.13 -12.50 -26.67
C HIS A 567 8.91 -13.18 -26.04
N SER A 568 7.74 -12.60 -26.26
CA SER A 568 6.44 -13.27 -26.12
C SER A 568 5.79 -13.45 -27.49
N PRO A 569 4.71 -14.25 -27.62
CA PRO A 569 4.01 -14.42 -28.89
C PRO A 569 3.50 -13.11 -29.51
N TYR A 570 3.17 -12.11 -28.68
CA TYR A 570 2.56 -10.85 -29.12
C TYR A 570 3.54 -9.67 -29.12
N VAL A 571 4.46 -9.62 -28.18
CA VAL A 571 5.38 -8.49 -28.00
C VAL A 571 6.79 -8.99 -27.70
N ARG A 572 7.77 -8.44 -28.40
CA ARG A 572 9.19 -8.52 -28.02
C ARG A 572 9.60 -7.21 -27.38
N SER A 573 10.38 -7.30 -26.32
CA SER A 573 10.90 -6.13 -25.63
C SER A 573 12.42 -6.20 -25.63
N SER A 574 13.06 -5.09 -26.03
CA SER A 574 14.53 -4.95 -26.01
C SER A 574 15.03 -4.28 -24.74
N THR A 575 14.11 -3.72 -23.95
CA THR A 575 14.41 -3.04 -22.68
C THR A 575 13.37 -3.42 -21.63
N PRO A 576 13.62 -3.20 -20.33
CA PRO A 576 12.67 -3.61 -19.31
C PRO A 576 11.34 -2.84 -19.40
N ALA A 577 10.20 -3.52 -19.31
CA ALA A 577 8.87 -2.93 -19.50
C ALA A 577 7.77 -3.76 -18.85
N VAL A 578 6.65 -3.12 -18.51
CA VAL A 578 5.41 -3.82 -18.13
C VAL A 578 4.31 -3.40 -19.09
N ILE A 579 3.56 -4.35 -19.62
CA ILE A 579 2.56 -4.12 -20.65
C ILE A 579 1.23 -4.72 -20.23
N VAL A 580 0.15 -3.96 -20.45
CA VAL A 580 -1.22 -4.45 -20.47
C VAL A 580 -1.83 -4.08 -21.82
N LEU A 581 -2.30 -5.07 -22.57
CA LEU A 581 -2.97 -4.90 -23.86
C LEU A 581 -4.35 -5.55 -23.77
N LYS A 582 -5.38 -4.82 -24.15
CA LYS A 582 -6.76 -5.32 -24.23
C LYS A 582 -7.29 -5.12 -25.63
N ALA A 583 -7.57 -6.23 -26.31
CA ALA A 583 -8.17 -6.24 -27.64
C ALA A 583 -9.70 -6.19 -27.56
N ASP A 584 -10.34 -5.50 -28.50
CA ASP A 584 -11.79 -5.55 -28.70
C ASP A 584 -12.16 -6.43 -29.90
N SER A 585 -13.47 -6.61 -30.13
CA SER A 585 -14.00 -7.42 -31.23
C SER A 585 -13.93 -6.74 -32.60
N SER A 586 -13.56 -5.46 -32.66
CA SER A 586 -13.55 -4.64 -33.88
C SER A 586 -12.17 -4.52 -34.53
N GLY A 587 -11.17 -5.23 -34.01
CA GLY A 587 -9.80 -5.15 -34.50
C GLY A 587 -9.00 -3.98 -33.93
N HIS A 588 -9.43 -3.40 -32.80
CA HIS A 588 -8.63 -2.42 -32.05
C HIS A 588 -8.12 -3.01 -30.74
N ALA A 589 -7.00 -2.48 -30.25
CA ALA A 589 -6.45 -2.83 -28.95
C ALA A 589 -6.01 -1.57 -28.22
N LYS A 590 -6.42 -1.45 -26.96
CA LYS A 590 -5.87 -0.46 -26.04
C LYS A 590 -4.61 -1.04 -25.40
N VAL A 591 -3.57 -0.24 -25.29
CA VAL A 591 -2.29 -0.64 -24.72
C VAL A 591 -1.88 0.34 -23.64
N SER A 592 -1.34 -0.21 -22.56
CA SER A 592 -0.66 0.51 -21.50
C SER A 592 0.76 -0.05 -21.33
N VAL A 593 1.73 0.85 -21.24
CA VAL A 593 3.13 0.51 -20.98
C VAL A 593 3.63 1.28 -19.76
N GLY A 594 4.04 0.56 -18.73
CA GLY A 594 4.51 1.10 -17.46
C GLY A 594 6.02 0.93 -17.25
N LEU A 595 6.56 1.77 -16.37
CA LEU A 595 7.99 1.82 -16.03
C LEU A 595 8.45 0.68 -15.14
N SER A 596 9.75 0.39 -15.23
CA SER A 596 10.37 -0.65 -14.41
C SER A 596 11.81 -0.38 -13.93
N ARG A 597 12.53 0.60 -14.49
CA ARG A 597 13.90 1.00 -14.07
C ARG A 597 14.07 2.51 -13.95
N TYR A 598 14.67 2.98 -12.84
CA TYR A 598 14.81 4.41 -12.52
C TYR A 598 15.65 5.21 -13.54
N GLN A 599 16.67 4.58 -14.13
CA GLN A 599 17.60 5.24 -15.06
C GLN A 599 17.26 4.97 -16.53
N GLN A 600 16.19 4.24 -16.80
CA GLN A 600 15.81 3.90 -18.16
C GLN A 600 15.41 5.17 -18.92
N GLN A 601 15.95 5.32 -20.13
CA GLN A 601 15.70 6.50 -20.97
C GLN A 601 14.63 6.20 -22.02
N THR A 602 14.59 4.96 -22.51
CA THR A 602 13.67 4.50 -23.55
C THR A 602 13.07 3.14 -23.21
N ILE A 603 11.84 2.91 -23.64
CA ILE A 603 11.24 1.58 -23.77
C ILE A 603 11.16 1.23 -25.26
N GLU A 604 11.62 0.03 -25.62
CA GLU A 604 11.70 -0.42 -27.02
C GLU A 604 10.93 -1.72 -27.18
N LEU A 605 9.86 -1.67 -27.95
CA LEU A 605 8.91 -2.76 -28.14
C LEU A 605 8.75 -3.07 -29.63
N LEU A 606 8.61 -4.34 -29.95
CA LEU A 606 8.20 -4.82 -31.25
C LEU A 606 6.90 -5.61 -31.07
N PHE A 607 5.80 -5.05 -31.54
CA PHE A 607 4.49 -5.71 -31.60
C PHE A 607 4.44 -6.61 -32.83
N LEU A 608 4.05 -7.86 -32.61
CA LEU A 608 3.96 -8.92 -33.61
C LEU A 608 2.49 -9.19 -33.96
N GLY A 609 2.25 -9.74 -35.15
CA GLY A 609 0.92 -10.18 -35.57
C GLY A 609 0.07 -9.05 -36.14
N SER A 610 -1.23 -9.04 -35.83
CA SER A 610 -2.19 -8.17 -36.51
C SER A 610 -2.17 -6.72 -36.00
N TYR A 611 -1.97 -6.48 -34.70
CA TYR A 611 -2.06 -5.12 -34.13
C TYR A 611 -0.79 -4.29 -34.39
N VAL A 612 -0.62 -3.80 -35.62
CA VAL A 612 0.59 -3.09 -36.06
C VAL A 612 0.33 -1.64 -36.51
N ASN A 613 -0.91 -1.16 -36.46
CA ASN A 613 -1.24 0.21 -36.85
C ASN A 613 -1.47 1.07 -35.60
N LEU A 614 -0.65 2.09 -35.37
CA LEU A 614 -0.77 3.00 -34.22
C LEU A 614 -1.77 4.12 -34.53
N THR A 615 -2.90 4.18 -33.81
CA THR A 615 -4.00 5.12 -34.11
C THR A 615 -4.06 6.33 -33.18
N THR A 616 -3.70 6.16 -31.91
CA THR A 616 -3.56 7.26 -30.94
C THR A 616 -2.25 7.11 -30.19
N LYS A 617 -1.50 8.21 -29.98
CA LYS A 617 -0.21 8.16 -29.30
C LYS A 617 0.09 9.41 -28.49
N ASP A 618 0.79 9.22 -27.38
CA ASP A 618 1.51 10.28 -26.68
C ASP A 618 2.65 10.82 -27.57
N SER A 619 3.00 12.10 -27.41
CA SER A 619 4.10 12.74 -28.16
C SER A 619 5.46 12.08 -27.92
N ARG A 620 5.63 11.37 -26.79
CA ARG A 620 6.82 10.62 -26.40
C ARG A 620 6.97 9.28 -27.12
N ILE A 621 5.96 8.83 -27.87
CA ILE A 621 5.97 7.55 -28.58
C ILE A 621 6.36 7.79 -30.04
N SER A 622 7.46 7.18 -30.47
CA SER A 622 7.87 7.09 -31.87
C SER A 622 7.55 5.71 -32.41
N ALA A 623 7.06 5.65 -33.64
CA ALA A 623 6.64 4.41 -34.28
C ALA A 623 7.30 4.25 -35.65
N SER A 624 7.71 3.04 -35.96
CA SER A 624 8.18 2.63 -37.28
C SER A 624 7.83 1.17 -37.53
N HIS A 625 7.97 0.70 -38.77
CA HIS A 625 7.74 -0.69 -39.13
C HIS A 625 9.04 -1.34 -39.58
N ASN A 626 9.19 -2.62 -39.25
CA ASN A 626 10.18 -3.49 -39.87
C ASN A 626 9.50 -4.73 -40.46
N SER A 627 10.27 -5.65 -41.03
CA SER A 627 9.73 -6.87 -41.65
C SER A 627 8.98 -7.80 -40.68
N SER A 628 9.08 -7.58 -39.37
CA SER A 628 8.45 -8.40 -38.33
C SER A 628 7.22 -7.76 -37.68
N GLY A 629 7.01 -6.45 -37.82
CA GLY A 629 5.87 -5.75 -37.22
C GLY A 629 6.12 -4.28 -36.87
N LEU A 630 5.35 -3.78 -35.90
CA LEU A 630 5.40 -2.40 -35.42
C LEU A 630 6.46 -2.25 -34.31
N VAL A 631 7.46 -1.40 -34.56
CA VAL A 631 8.47 -1.00 -33.59
C VAL A 631 8.03 0.29 -32.91
N LEU A 632 7.96 0.28 -31.59
CA LEU A 632 7.71 1.46 -30.76
C LEU A 632 8.94 1.78 -29.92
N VAL A 633 9.32 3.06 -29.93
CA VAL A 633 10.31 3.63 -29.02
C VAL A 633 9.63 4.69 -28.19
N ILE A 634 9.54 4.48 -26.88
CA ILE A 634 8.88 5.38 -25.93
C ILE A 634 9.94 6.11 -25.13
N ASN A 635 9.97 7.45 -25.19
CA ASN A 635 10.86 8.25 -24.37
C ASN A 635 10.31 8.37 -22.93
N VAL A 636 11.04 7.79 -21.98
CA VAL A 636 10.63 7.73 -20.58
C VAL A 636 11.50 8.57 -19.65
N ARG A 637 12.26 9.54 -20.21
CA ARG A 637 13.04 10.49 -19.40
C ARG A 637 12.15 11.26 -18.44
N SER A 638 12.63 11.42 -17.21
CA SER A 638 11.97 12.16 -16.12
C SER A 638 10.55 11.68 -15.78
N PHE A 639 10.20 10.46 -16.20
CA PHE A 639 8.85 9.91 -16.03
C PHE A 639 8.64 9.41 -14.59
N GLN A 640 7.50 9.75 -13.99
CA GLN A 640 7.24 9.72 -12.54
C GLN A 640 6.24 8.63 -12.14
N GLY A 641 6.41 7.42 -12.66
CA GLY A 641 5.66 6.23 -12.22
C GLY A 641 4.32 5.97 -12.90
N GLU A 642 3.80 6.88 -13.73
CA GLU A 642 2.54 6.65 -14.48
C GLU A 642 2.71 5.58 -15.60
N SER A 643 1.65 5.32 -16.37
CA SER A 643 1.70 4.46 -17.56
C SER A 643 1.45 5.25 -18.86
N PHE A 644 2.06 4.83 -19.96
CA PHE A 644 1.77 5.37 -21.29
C PHE A 644 0.63 4.61 -21.94
N HIS A 645 -0.38 5.35 -22.42
CA HIS A 645 -1.54 4.76 -23.08
C HIS A 645 -1.56 5.09 -24.56
N PHE A 646 -1.88 4.10 -25.38
CA PHE A 646 -2.06 4.25 -26.83
C PHE A 646 -3.00 3.18 -27.37
N GLN A 647 -3.40 3.33 -28.63
CA GLN A 647 -4.26 2.37 -29.31
C GLN A 647 -3.59 1.84 -30.57
N LEU A 648 -3.77 0.53 -30.78
CA LEU A 648 -3.36 -0.19 -31.97
C LEU A 648 -4.60 -0.67 -32.72
N SER A 649 -4.51 -0.82 -34.04
CA SER A 649 -5.48 -1.52 -34.87
C SER A 649 -4.80 -2.60 -35.71
N THR A 650 -5.62 -3.52 -36.23
CA THR A 650 -5.19 -4.54 -37.19
C THR A 650 -4.66 -3.95 -38.49
#